data_AF-R1GMJ5-F1
#
_entry.id   AF-R1GMJ5-F1
#
_cell.length_a   1.000
_cell.length_b   1.000
_cell.length_c   1.000
_cell.angle_alpha   90.00
_cell.angle_beta   90.00
_cell.angle_gamma   90.00
#
_symmetry.space_group_name_H-M   'P 1'
#
loop_
_entity.id
_entity.type
_entity.pdbx_description
1 polymer ?
#
loop_
_entity_poly.entity_id
_entity_poly.type
_entity_poly.pdbx_seq_one_letter_code
_entity_poly.pdbx_strand_id
1 'polypeptide(L)'
;MLITHVNQNDQRNRLSRFWVPTGGITPKDAEGEDTHALLVRSGFLRQAHSGIFHLLPLGLRVQEKFERLIDKHMRSLGASKVSLSSISSEELWQRTGRLEGKELLRLKDRHDSGLLLGPTHEEEITELVRNTVKSYKELPLRLYQISRKYRDELRPRQGLLRAKEFLMKDLYTFDHLESEALETYKSVREAYVNILSELKIPYLVADADSGAIGGDTSHEYHFISPKGEDTVFACNSCAYVANEEVAQHKDQEFSQPGPIHVWKGISKDRKTLVEAHIMLDPDQPTGSTAPADLINLHAVKTVFPELDTSIERNAEEIWKASQPDSSTPPTRLIIADQNIHTFRDALSFERHTTADLAAATTFHYLTATSKTRSLRRLHASSTCPSCATPGSLAAHRAVEVGHTFHLGTRYSAPLQLAIQTPAGRPALVQMGCHGIGVSRMIAAVADALADARGLNWPRAVAPFEAVVVPGKGEEGDSERVYDGLVAAGVDAVLDDRKGLGFRYIILQPGAFDTDIKCSLVQDVDGTDRTPYEALSYVWGKSTDTISIDIDGNVVIWLGREDEPVKVYKKYDRPIEDAFQLAKDIAAIPSQNDLEDLLSSVASKDAFMVLSRLFDRTWFERVWVLQELVAAARADVVCGKSSIPWSTFEEAYAQLDEFFSEEIYGDWVFLDSAFRDWWRPVFNRFSVLRQQLTGRWTHPGLEHAILFILGTFITELSATDDRDRLWGVISLIAHDGPIDAALAPDYRKPAPRVFADLARRLIVGTGSLATLHACDHIAADNQPSWAPSWTRINRPIHLLHATTPLRPPPGPPPSISFAGDDVLRARGVRLGAVRAVTPACRVENRGTASWTTAFAPLFSGWEAGLWRVVEGDGGGGGDEKAFRDACREAFLFGFEMGTRTREEDGETDNLLLPFLTTGSINPDFLVSTQQCH
;
A
#
# COMPACT_ATOMS: atom_id res chain seq x y z
N MET A 1 -41.20 30.37 20.57
CA MET A 1 -41.50 30.03 19.16
C MET A 1 -41.07 31.19 18.27
N LEU A 2 -39.88 31.12 17.69
CA LEU A 2 -39.47 31.98 16.59
C LEU A 2 -39.58 31.12 15.33
N ILE A 3 -40.66 31.31 14.59
CA ILE A 3 -40.86 30.68 13.28
C ILE A 3 -39.92 31.42 12.33
N THR A 4 -38.78 30.82 12.01
CA THR A 4 -37.94 31.27 10.90
C THR A 4 -38.72 31.03 9.61
N HIS A 5 -39.09 32.11 8.93
CA HIS A 5 -39.55 32.05 7.55
C HIS A 5 -38.43 31.45 6.69
N VAL A 6 -38.49 30.14 6.44
CA VAL A 6 -37.72 29.52 5.37
C VAL A 6 -38.33 30.05 4.08
N ASN A 7 -37.61 30.94 3.41
CA ASN A 7 -38.00 31.48 2.13
C ASN A 7 -38.04 30.31 1.12
N GLN A 8 -39.24 29.81 0.81
CA GLN A 8 -39.46 28.58 0.02
C GLN A 8 -39.01 28.69 -1.45
N ASN A 9 -38.49 29.85 -1.88
CA ASN A 9 -38.04 30.12 -3.26
C ASN A 9 -36.54 30.43 -3.39
N ASP A 10 -35.70 30.12 -2.41
CA ASP A 10 -34.25 30.32 -2.54
C ASP A 10 -33.62 29.28 -3.49
N GLN A 11 -33.33 29.71 -4.73
CA GLN A 11 -32.73 28.94 -5.83
C GLN A 11 -31.20 29.04 -5.87
N ARG A 12 -30.55 29.65 -4.87
CA ARG A 12 -29.08 29.77 -4.86
C ARG A 12 -28.41 28.41 -4.68
N ASN A 13 -27.26 28.22 -5.34
CA ASN A 13 -26.40 27.06 -5.12
C ASN A 13 -25.80 27.15 -3.72
N ARG A 14 -26.20 26.23 -2.83
CA ARG A 14 -25.77 26.19 -1.43
C ARG A 14 -25.04 24.89 -1.12
N LEU A 15 -23.88 24.95 -0.47
CA LEU A 15 -23.14 23.75 -0.06
C LEU A 15 -23.88 22.92 0.98
N SER A 16 -24.75 23.52 1.81
CA SER A 16 -25.62 22.75 2.72
C SER A 16 -26.61 21.83 1.99
N ARG A 17 -26.92 22.13 0.72
CA ARG A 17 -27.82 21.35 -0.15
C ARG A 17 -27.09 20.58 -1.24
N PHE A 18 -25.77 20.74 -1.34
CA PHE A 18 -24.93 20.08 -2.32
C PHE A 18 -24.11 18.99 -1.63
N TRP A 19 -24.32 17.73 -2.03
CA TRP A 19 -23.66 16.61 -1.36
C TRP A 19 -22.15 16.59 -1.67
N VAL A 20 -21.33 16.96 -0.69
CA VAL A 20 -19.87 16.93 -0.76
C VAL A 20 -19.34 16.09 0.40
N PRO A 21 -19.17 14.76 0.23
CA PRO A 21 -18.63 13.90 1.27
C PRO A 21 -17.10 14.06 1.35
N THR A 22 -16.65 15.18 1.93
CA THR A 22 -15.24 15.38 2.30
C THR A 22 -14.88 14.44 3.45
N GLY A 23 -13.63 13.98 3.47
CA GLY A 23 -13.19 13.01 4.47
C GLY A 23 -13.37 11.56 3.99
N GLY A 24 -12.31 10.78 4.17
CA GLY A 24 -12.20 9.38 3.81
C GLY A 24 -11.11 8.71 4.65
N ILE A 25 -10.97 7.40 4.54
CA ILE A 25 -10.07 6.53 5.35
C ILE A 25 -8.58 6.79 5.03
N THR A 26 -8.26 7.74 4.15
CA THR A 26 -6.88 8.07 3.82
C THR A 26 -6.30 8.98 4.91
N PRO A 27 -5.21 8.57 5.58
CA PRO A 27 -4.60 9.37 6.64
C PRO A 27 -4.30 10.78 6.16
N LYS A 28 -4.66 11.77 6.98
CA LYS A 28 -4.16 13.13 6.84
C LYS A 28 -2.66 13.06 7.13
N ASP A 29 -1.84 13.63 6.26
CA ASP A 29 -0.45 13.99 6.56
C ASP A 29 0.59 12.86 6.50
N ALA A 30 0.63 12.11 5.38
CA ALA A 30 1.88 11.48 4.94
C ALA A 30 2.59 12.43 3.96
N GLU A 31 3.87 12.75 4.18
CA GLU A 31 4.70 13.45 3.18
C GLU A 31 4.60 12.68 1.85
N GLY A 32 4.10 13.35 0.80
CA GLY A 32 3.85 12.72 -0.51
C GLY A 32 2.42 12.21 -0.73
N GLU A 33 1.39 12.89 -0.21
CA GLU A 33 -0.02 12.56 -0.48
C GLU A 33 -0.28 12.39 -2.00
N ASP A 34 -0.68 11.19 -2.41
CA ASP A 34 -0.99 10.88 -3.80
C ASP A 34 -2.21 11.70 -4.27
N THR A 35 -2.12 12.39 -5.42
CA THR A 35 -3.22 13.13 -6.06
C THR A 35 -4.53 12.33 -6.12
N HIS A 36 -4.45 11.01 -6.30
CA HIS A 36 -5.63 10.16 -6.21
C HIS A 36 -6.29 10.21 -4.82
N ALA A 37 -5.49 10.13 -3.76
CA ALA A 37 -5.95 10.30 -2.38
C ALA A 37 -6.56 11.69 -2.16
N LEU A 38 -5.99 12.75 -2.74
CA LEU A 38 -6.58 14.09 -2.70
C LEU A 38 -7.98 14.15 -3.34
N LEU A 39 -8.17 13.52 -4.50
CA LEU A 39 -9.48 13.43 -5.17
C LEU A 39 -10.49 12.64 -4.34
N VAL A 40 -10.06 11.57 -3.65
CA VAL A 40 -10.90 10.82 -2.72
C VAL A 40 -11.25 11.68 -1.50
N ARG A 41 -10.25 12.23 -0.80
CA ARG A 41 -10.42 13.03 0.42
C ARG A 41 -11.31 14.26 0.19
N SER A 42 -11.16 14.90 -0.96
CA SER A 42 -11.94 16.09 -1.36
C SER A 42 -13.36 15.76 -1.85
N GLY A 43 -13.74 14.48 -1.89
CA GLY A 43 -15.10 14.07 -2.27
C GLY A 43 -15.38 14.19 -3.78
N PHE A 44 -14.36 14.03 -4.65
CA PHE A 44 -14.54 14.04 -6.11
C PHE A 44 -14.89 12.66 -6.65
N LEU A 45 -14.34 11.60 -6.06
CA LEU A 45 -14.58 10.22 -6.48
C LEU A 45 -14.47 9.22 -5.33
N ARG A 46 -15.03 8.04 -5.55
CA ARG A 46 -14.85 6.85 -4.70
C ARG A 46 -14.55 5.64 -5.57
N GLN A 47 -13.75 4.72 -5.05
CA GLN A 47 -13.47 3.47 -5.73
C GLN A 47 -14.60 2.47 -5.46
N ALA A 48 -15.16 1.90 -6.53
CA ALA A 48 -16.18 0.85 -6.45
C ALA A 48 -15.53 -0.54 -6.46
N HIS A 49 -14.55 -0.72 -7.34
CA HIS A 49 -13.74 -1.93 -7.48
C HIS A 49 -12.34 -1.55 -8.01
N SER A 50 -11.39 -2.49 -8.05
CA SER A 50 -10.10 -2.28 -8.71
C SER A 50 -10.28 -1.78 -10.15
N GLY A 51 -9.80 -0.55 -10.42
CA GLY A 51 -9.95 0.12 -11.72
C GLY A 51 -11.34 0.65 -12.06
N ILE A 52 -12.29 0.71 -11.13
CA ILE A 52 -13.66 1.19 -11.37
C ILE A 52 -14.05 2.22 -10.32
N PHE A 53 -14.53 3.38 -10.75
CA PHE A 53 -14.74 4.55 -9.88
C PHE A 53 -16.14 5.16 -10.04
N HIS A 54 -16.70 5.61 -8.91
CA HIS A 54 -17.84 6.50 -8.86
C HIS A 54 -17.35 7.95 -8.83
N LEU A 55 -17.77 8.76 -9.79
CA LEU A 55 -17.65 10.21 -9.66
C LEU A 55 -18.76 10.73 -8.75
N LEU A 56 -18.37 11.55 -7.79
CA LEU A 56 -19.26 12.24 -6.87
C LEU A 56 -19.61 13.63 -7.44
N PRO A 57 -20.55 14.39 -6.84
CA PRO A 57 -21.07 15.61 -7.46
C PRO A 57 -20.00 16.64 -7.88
N LEU A 58 -18.94 16.85 -7.09
CA LEU A 58 -17.84 17.73 -7.51
C LEU A 58 -17.07 17.18 -8.71
N GLY A 59 -16.69 15.90 -8.68
CA GLY A 59 -15.97 15.25 -9.78
C GLY A 59 -16.81 15.19 -11.06
N LEU A 60 -18.12 14.94 -10.93
CA LEU A 60 -19.05 14.95 -12.05
C LEU A 60 -19.18 16.35 -12.66
N ARG A 61 -19.25 17.41 -11.85
CA ARG A 61 -19.23 18.80 -12.37
C ARG A 61 -17.96 19.11 -13.15
N VAL A 62 -16.79 18.65 -12.69
CA VAL A 62 -15.53 18.79 -13.44
C VAL A 62 -15.61 18.03 -14.76
N GLN A 63 -16.08 16.78 -14.73
CA GLN A 63 -16.27 15.97 -15.94
C GLN A 63 -17.15 16.69 -16.95
N GLU A 64 -18.32 17.17 -16.53
CA GLU A 64 -19.26 17.90 -17.39
C GLU A 64 -18.65 19.18 -17.97
N LYS A 65 -17.78 19.88 -17.23
CA LYS A 65 -17.04 21.05 -17.75
C LYS A 65 -16.05 20.65 -18.82
N PHE A 66 -15.32 19.55 -18.64
CA PHE A 66 -14.48 18.99 -19.71
C PHE A 66 -15.31 18.58 -20.93
N GLU A 67 -16.46 17.92 -20.73
CA GLU A 67 -17.35 17.54 -21.82
C GLU A 67 -17.84 18.77 -22.61
N ARG A 68 -18.23 19.85 -21.91
CA ARG A 68 -18.63 21.13 -22.54
C ARG A 68 -17.49 21.79 -23.30
N LEU A 69 -16.27 21.80 -22.72
CA LEU A 69 -15.09 22.33 -23.37
C LEU A 69 -14.76 21.55 -24.65
N ILE A 70 -14.81 20.22 -24.60
CA ILE A 70 -14.58 19.37 -25.76
C ILE A 70 -15.70 19.57 -26.80
N ASP A 71 -16.97 19.59 -26.39
CA ASP A 71 -18.11 19.82 -27.28
C ASP A 71 -17.99 21.15 -28.04
N LYS A 72 -17.55 22.22 -27.37
CA LYS A 72 -17.29 23.53 -28.00
C LYS A 72 -16.35 23.40 -29.20
N HIS A 73 -15.22 22.71 -29.01
CA HIS A 73 -14.18 22.56 -30.04
C HIS A 73 -14.53 21.51 -31.12
N MET A 74 -15.24 20.44 -30.75
CA MET A 74 -15.73 19.47 -31.74
C MET A 74 -16.79 20.09 -32.66
N ARG A 75 -17.68 20.94 -32.11
CA ARG A 75 -18.67 21.66 -32.92
C ARG A 75 -18.03 22.68 -33.85
N SER A 76 -16.96 23.37 -33.44
CA SER A 76 -16.25 24.27 -34.35
C SER A 76 -15.57 23.56 -35.53
N LEU A 77 -15.30 22.25 -35.42
CA LEU A 77 -14.83 21.41 -36.53
C LEU A 77 -15.96 20.95 -37.48
N GLY A 78 -17.22 21.29 -37.16
CA GLY A 78 -18.40 20.74 -37.84
C GLY A 78 -18.66 19.27 -37.50
N ALA A 79 -18.12 18.76 -36.39
CA ALA A 79 -18.38 17.39 -35.97
C ALA A 79 -19.75 17.27 -35.29
N SER A 80 -20.48 16.20 -35.63
CA SER A 80 -21.79 15.89 -35.05
C SER A 80 -21.65 14.89 -33.90
N LYS A 81 -22.29 15.20 -32.76
CA LYS A 81 -22.27 14.32 -31.58
C LYS A 81 -23.26 13.17 -31.76
N VAL A 82 -22.81 11.95 -31.54
CA VAL A 82 -23.60 10.72 -31.53
C VAL A 82 -23.47 10.01 -30.18
N SER A 83 -24.31 9.00 -29.95
CA SER A 83 -24.22 8.12 -28.78
C SER A 83 -24.28 6.68 -29.29
N LEU A 84 -23.13 6.02 -29.41
CA LEU A 84 -23.06 4.64 -29.87
C LEU A 84 -23.34 3.67 -28.72
N SER A 85 -23.67 2.43 -29.07
CA SER A 85 -23.86 1.35 -28.08
C SER A 85 -22.55 1.05 -27.36
N SER A 86 -22.59 0.88 -26.03
CA SER A 86 -21.44 0.37 -25.27
C SER A 86 -21.24 -1.15 -25.43
N ILE A 87 -22.24 -1.85 -25.98
CA ILE A 87 -22.18 -3.29 -26.28
C ILE A 87 -22.01 -3.45 -27.79
N SER A 88 -21.02 -4.24 -28.21
CA SER A 88 -20.71 -4.56 -29.60
C SER A 88 -20.74 -6.08 -29.82
N SER A 89 -20.83 -6.53 -31.08
CA SER A 89 -20.81 -7.95 -31.41
C SER A 89 -19.38 -8.45 -31.63
N GLU A 90 -19.08 -9.67 -31.18
CA GLU A 90 -17.77 -10.30 -31.43
C GLU A 90 -17.51 -10.50 -32.94
N GLU A 91 -18.55 -10.79 -33.72
CA GLU A 91 -18.47 -10.96 -35.17
C GLU A 91 -17.91 -9.70 -35.85
N LEU A 92 -18.34 -8.51 -35.42
CA LEU A 92 -17.88 -7.26 -36.01
C LEU A 92 -16.38 -7.04 -35.77
N TRP A 93 -15.91 -7.35 -34.57
CA TRP A 93 -14.49 -7.27 -34.19
C TRP A 93 -13.64 -8.37 -34.81
N GLN A 94 -14.24 -9.53 -35.10
CA GLN A 94 -13.58 -10.60 -35.83
C GLN A 94 -13.24 -10.16 -37.27
N ARG A 95 -14.15 -9.43 -37.92
CA ARG A 95 -13.94 -8.92 -39.30
C ARG A 95 -12.77 -7.95 -39.41
N THR A 96 -12.48 -7.18 -38.36
CA THR A 96 -11.32 -6.27 -38.31
C THR A 96 -10.03 -6.95 -37.82
N GLY A 97 -10.14 -8.19 -37.35
CA GLY A 97 -9.04 -8.98 -36.78
C GLY A 97 -8.65 -8.55 -35.37
N ARG A 98 -9.53 -7.85 -34.64
CA ARG A 98 -9.22 -7.27 -33.31
C ARG A 98 -9.81 -8.05 -32.14
N LEU A 99 -10.55 -9.13 -32.39
CA LEU A 99 -11.21 -9.94 -31.34
C LEU A 99 -10.24 -10.69 -30.40
N GLU A 100 -9.00 -10.95 -30.80
CA GLU A 100 -8.04 -11.75 -29.99
C GLU A 100 -7.34 -10.94 -28.87
N GLY A 101 -7.73 -9.69 -28.65
CA GLY A 101 -7.14 -8.83 -27.62
C GLY A 101 -7.44 -9.31 -26.19
N LYS A 102 -6.39 -9.44 -25.37
CA LYS A 102 -6.51 -9.83 -23.94
C LYS A 102 -7.22 -8.80 -23.07
N GLU A 103 -7.36 -7.56 -23.53
CA GLU A 103 -7.98 -6.44 -22.81
C GLU A 103 -9.50 -6.32 -23.08
N LEU A 104 -10.08 -7.23 -23.87
CA LEU A 104 -11.50 -7.19 -24.22
C LEU A 104 -12.36 -7.83 -23.13
N LEU A 105 -13.31 -7.07 -22.59
CA LEU A 105 -14.38 -7.61 -21.74
C LEU A 105 -15.45 -8.26 -22.61
N ARG A 106 -15.44 -9.58 -22.67
CA ARG A 106 -16.36 -10.41 -23.45
C ARG A 106 -17.48 -10.96 -22.58
N LEU A 107 -18.68 -11.05 -23.14
CA LEU A 107 -19.85 -11.60 -22.47
C LEU A 107 -20.70 -12.41 -23.46
N LYS A 108 -21.48 -13.33 -22.91
CA LYS A 108 -22.49 -14.11 -23.63
C LYS A 108 -23.86 -13.63 -23.19
N ASP A 109 -24.77 -13.42 -24.14
CA ASP A 109 -26.18 -13.19 -23.79
C ASP A 109 -26.90 -14.52 -23.49
N ARG A 110 -28.19 -14.45 -23.16
CA ARG A 110 -29.04 -15.63 -22.89
C ARG A 110 -29.25 -16.57 -24.08
N HIS A 111 -28.82 -16.17 -25.28
CA HIS A 111 -28.85 -16.96 -26.51
C HIS A 111 -27.46 -17.42 -26.93
N ASP A 112 -26.47 -17.30 -26.04
CA ASP A 112 -25.05 -17.60 -26.28
C ASP A 112 -24.41 -16.78 -27.40
N SER A 113 -24.99 -15.62 -27.73
CA SER A 113 -24.44 -14.67 -28.70
C SER A 113 -23.15 -14.05 -28.15
N GLY A 114 -22.10 -14.02 -28.96
CA GLY A 114 -20.82 -13.40 -28.60
C GLY A 114 -20.95 -11.88 -28.61
N LEU A 115 -20.82 -11.27 -27.44
CA LEU A 115 -20.87 -9.81 -27.23
C LEU A 115 -19.61 -9.34 -26.50
N LEU A 116 -19.32 -8.05 -26.60
CA LEU A 116 -18.27 -7.41 -25.83
C LEU A 116 -18.64 -5.99 -25.43
N LEU A 117 -18.00 -5.50 -24.37
CA LEU A 117 -18.05 -4.08 -23.99
C LEU A 117 -16.99 -3.32 -24.77
N GLY A 118 -17.40 -2.26 -25.48
CA GLY A 118 -16.53 -1.52 -26.39
C GLY A 118 -15.35 -0.83 -25.67
N PRO A 119 -14.09 -1.22 -25.96
CA PRO A 119 -12.91 -0.49 -25.50
C PRO A 119 -12.63 0.78 -26.33
N THR A 120 -13.24 0.84 -27.51
CA THR A 120 -13.29 1.90 -28.53
C THR A 120 -14.36 1.49 -29.56
N HIS A 121 -14.61 2.30 -30.59
CA HIS A 121 -15.78 2.19 -31.46
C HIS A 121 -15.47 2.31 -32.97
N GLU A 122 -14.24 2.05 -33.44
CA GLU A 122 -13.93 2.09 -34.89
C GLU A 122 -14.84 1.15 -35.69
N GLU A 123 -15.09 -0.05 -35.18
CA GLU A 123 -15.96 -1.06 -35.76
C GLU A 123 -17.42 -0.57 -35.91
N GLU A 124 -18.01 -0.15 -34.79
CA GLU A 124 -19.42 0.26 -34.69
C GLU A 124 -19.74 1.45 -35.57
N ILE A 125 -18.88 2.48 -35.53
CA ILE A 125 -19.10 3.69 -36.32
C ILE A 125 -18.90 3.44 -37.82
N THR A 126 -17.94 2.59 -38.20
CA THR A 126 -17.71 2.22 -39.61
C THR A 126 -18.90 1.45 -40.17
N GLU A 127 -19.44 0.51 -39.38
CA GLU A 127 -20.63 -0.26 -39.75
C GLU A 127 -21.86 0.63 -39.91
N LEU A 128 -22.06 1.61 -38.99
CA LEU A 128 -23.11 2.61 -39.11
C LEU A 128 -22.98 3.45 -40.39
N VAL A 129 -21.79 4.00 -40.65
CA VAL A 129 -21.54 4.85 -41.83
C VAL A 129 -21.67 4.05 -43.11
N ARG A 130 -21.20 2.78 -43.14
CA ARG A 130 -21.36 1.90 -44.31
C ARG A 130 -22.82 1.72 -44.69
N ASN A 131 -23.70 1.57 -43.72
CA ASN A 131 -25.11 1.30 -43.98
C ASN A 131 -25.87 2.56 -44.43
N THR A 132 -25.34 3.75 -44.15
CA THR A 132 -26.04 5.03 -44.36
C THR A 132 -25.46 5.88 -45.49
N VAL A 133 -24.13 5.98 -45.60
CA VAL A 133 -23.44 6.84 -46.57
C VAL A 133 -23.05 6.06 -47.82
N LYS A 134 -23.42 6.58 -49.01
CA LYS A 134 -23.19 5.88 -50.29
C LYS A 134 -22.48 6.75 -51.32
N SER A 135 -22.42 8.06 -51.16
CA SER A 135 -21.84 8.98 -52.14
C SER A 135 -20.77 9.89 -51.54
N TYR A 136 -19.76 10.26 -52.33
CA TYR A 136 -18.77 11.27 -51.96
C TYR A 136 -19.40 12.63 -51.57
N LYS A 137 -20.62 12.93 -52.04
CA LYS A 137 -21.33 14.18 -51.74
C LYS A 137 -21.74 14.31 -50.27
N GLU A 138 -21.73 13.21 -49.53
CA GLU A 138 -22.04 13.17 -48.10
C GLU A 138 -20.78 13.27 -47.23
N LEU A 139 -19.60 13.36 -47.85
CA LEU A 139 -18.30 13.53 -47.20
C LEU A 139 -17.75 14.95 -47.43
N PRO A 140 -16.91 15.49 -46.52
CA PRO A 140 -16.38 14.84 -45.32
C PRO A 140 -17.42 14.75 -44.19
N LEU A 141 -17.40 13.62 -43.48
CA LEU A 141 -18.26 13.37 -42.34
C LEU A 141 -17.42 13.23 -41.06
N ARG A 142 -17.84 13.91 -39.98
CA ARG A 142 -17.12 13.94 -38.69
C ARG A 142 -18.11 13.63 -37.58
N LEU A 143 -17.95 12.47 -36.94
CA LEU A 143 -18.86 11.97 -35.91
C LEU A 143 -18.10 11.69 -34.63
N TYR A 144 -18.55 12.23 -33.50
CA TYR A 144 -17.90 11.99 -32.21
C TYR A 144 -18.90 11.61 -31.13
N GLN A 145 -18.44 10.92 -30.10
CA GLN A 145 -19.21 10.68 -28.90
C GLN A 145 -18.36 10.99 -27.66
N ILE A 146 -19.00 11.16 -26.52
CA ILE A 146 -18.35 11.10 -25.23
C ILE A 146 -19.06 10.00 -24.44
N SER A 147 -18.43 8.84 -24.33
CA SER A 147 -19.07 7.66 -23.77
C SER A 147 -18.09 6.78 -23.00
N ARG A 148 -18.64 5.90 -22.17
CA ARG A 148 -17.88 4.97 -21.34
C ARG A 148 -17.19 3.92 -22.22
N LYS A 149 -15.94 3.64 -21.89
CA LYS A 149 -15.09 2.62 -22.52
C LYS A 149 -14.67 1.62 -21.46
N TYR A 150 -14.46 0.39 -21.92
CA TYR A 150 -14.21 -0.75 -21.07
C TYR A 150 -12.96 -1.49 -21.56
N ARG A 151 -11.91 -1.50 -20.76
CA ARG A 151 -10.66 -2.23 -21.05
C ARG A 151 -10.30 -3.06 -19.83
N ASP A 152 -10.12 -4.37 -20.00
CA ASP A 152 -9.73 -5.27 -18.90
C ASP A 152 -8.25 -5.13 -18.59
N GLU A 153 -7.88 -3.96 -18.07
CA GLU A 153 -6.52 -3.64 -17.71
C GLU A 153 -6.00 -4.63 -16.66
N LEU A 154 -4.89 -5.30 -16.98
CA LEU A 154 -4.33 -6.35 -16.12
C LEU A 154 -3.90 -5.79 -14.76
N ARG A 155 -3.40 -4.54 -14.74
CA ARG A 155 -2.96 -3.85 -13.52
C ARG A 155 -3.48 -2.40 -13.49
N PRO A 156 -4.76 -2.18 -13.12
CA PRO A 156 -5.29 -0.84 -12.93
C PRO A 156 -4.54 -0.13 -11.80
N ARG A 157 -4.11 1.11 -12.03
CA ARG A 157 -3.24 1.85 -11.10
C ARG A 157 -3.43 3.35 -11.24
N GLN A 158 -3.01 4.09 -10.20
CA GLN A 158 -3.05 5.57 -10.17
C GLN A 158 -4.45 6.18 -10.40
N GLY A 159 -5.50 5.53 -9.89
CA GLY A 159 -6.85 6.07 -9.94
C GLY A 159 -7.45 6.15 -11.36
N LEU A 160 -7.91 7.34 -11.75
CA LEU A 160 -8.52 7.58 -13.07
C LEU A 160 -7.50 7.62 -14.22
N LEU A 161 -6.18 7.60 -13.94
CA LEU A 161 -5.16 7.60 -14.99
C LEU A 161 -5.18 6.30 -15.79
N ARG A 162 -5.35 5.15 -15.11
CA ARG A 162 -5.39 3.83 -15.72
C ARG A 162 -6.47 2.95 -15.06
N ALA A 163 -7.68 3.11 -15.54
CA ALA A 163 -8.91 2.45 -15.07
C ALA A 163 -9.43 1.41 -16.07
N LYS A 164 -10.24 0.45 -15.59
CA LYS A 164 -10.94 -0.52 -16.45
C LYS A 164 -12.18 0.06 -17.12
N GLU A 165 -12.86 0.96 -16.40
CA GLU A 165 -14.00 1.72 -16.90
C GLU A 165 -13.65 3.20 -16.84
N PHE A 166 -13.78 3.90 -17.97
CA PHE A 166 -13.46 5.32 -18.05
C PHE A 166 -14.24 6.02 -19.15
N LEU A 167 -14.39 7.34 -19.03
CA LEU A 167 -15.02 8.17 -20.04
C LEU A 167 -13.98 8.64 -21.06
N MET A 168 -14.32 8.49 -22.34
CA MET A 168 -13.49 8.93 -23.46
C MET A 168 -14.35 9.70 -24.46
N LYS A 169 -13.78 10.77 -25.01
CA LYS A 169 -14.26 11.34 -26.27
C LYS A 169 -13.53 10.67 -27.39
N ASP A 170 -14.27 10.14 -28.36
CA ASP A 170 -13.76 9.49 -29.57
C ASP A 170 -14.47 10.11 -30.77
N LEU A 171 -13.66 10.69 -31.68
CA LEU A 171 -14.09 11.31 -32.93
C LEU A 171 -13.58 10.43 -34.08
N TYR A 172 -14.46 10.19 -35.05
CA TYR A 172 -14.18 9.45 -36.27
C TYR A 172 -14.45 10.35 -37.47
N THR A 173 -13.49 10.42 -38.38
CA THR A 173 -13.60 11.22 -39.61
C THR A 173 -13.63 10.29 -40.81
N PHE A 174 -14.39 10.69 -41.82
CA PHE A 174 -14.61 9.95 -43.05
C PHE A 174 -14.45 10.92 -44.22
N ASP A 175 -13.45 10.69 -45.05
CA ASP A 175 -13.07 11.56 -46.15
C ASP A 175 -12.99 10.74 -47.46
N HIS A 176 -13.22 11.39 -48.60
CA HIS A 176 -13.20 10.69 -49.89
C HIS A 176 -11.77 10.43 -50.35
N LEU A 177 -10.91 11.45 -50.26
CA LEU A 177 -9.53 11.41 -50.70
C LEU A 177 -8.55 11.42 -49.52
N GLU A 178 -7.39 10.81 -49.71
CA GLU A 178 -6.33 10.79 -48.69
C GLU A 178 -5.83 12.20 -48.37
N SER A 179 -5.72 13.07 -49.38
CA SER A 179 -5.35 14.47 -49.19
C SER A 179 -6.35 15.22 -48.30
N GLU A 180 -7.65 14.97 -48.47
CA GLU A 180 -8.71 15.55 -47.64
C GLU A 180 -8.66 14.99 -46.22
N ALA A 181 -8.41 13.69 -46.07
CA ALA A 181 -8.22 13.05 -44.77
C ALA A 181 -7.05 13.66 -43.98
N LEU A 182 -5.93 13.97 -44.65
CA LEU A 182 -4.78 14.63 -44.04
C LEU A 182 -5.06 16.08 -43.65
N GLU A 183 -5.89 16.81 -44.42
CA GLU A 183 -6.35 18.16 -44.05
C GLU A 183 -7.31 18.13 -42.86
N THR A 184 -8.26 17.19 -42.85
CA THR A 184 -9.15 16.93 -41.72
C THR A 184 -8.33 16.55 -40.48
N TYR A 185 -7.31 15.69 -40.61
CA TYR A 185 -6.41 15.30 -39.54
C TYR A 185 -5.70 16.52 -38.91
N LYS A 186 -5.15 17.42 -39.73
CA LYS A 186 -4.53 18.67 -39.26
C LYS A 186 -5.52 19.55 -38.49
N SER A 187 -6.72 19.72 -39.04
CA SER A 187 -7.79 20.51 -38.41
C SER A 187 -8.18 19.94 -37.04
N VAL A 188 -8.28 18.61 -36.92
CA VAL A 188 -8.55 17.96 -35.63
C VAL A 188 -7.42 18.19 -34.63
N ARG A 189 -6.15 18.11 -35.08
CA ARG A 189 -5.00 18.37 -34.22
C ARG A 189 -5.00 19.79 -33.66
N GLU A 190 -5.37 20.78 -34.48
CA GLU A 190 -5.52 22.17 -34.06
C GLU A 190 -6.63 22.33 -33.01
N ALA A 191 -7.77 21.64 -33.16
CA ALA A 191 -8.83 21.66 -32.15
C ALA A 191 -8.38 21.06 -30.81
N TYR A 192 -7.57 20.00 -30.82
CA TYR A 192 -6.98 19.43 -29.60
C TYR A 192 -6.03 20.42 -28.92
N VAL A 193 -5.15 21.05 -29.71
CA VAL A 193 -4.28 22.14 -29.24
C VAL A 193 -5.08 23.26 -28.59
N ASN A 194 -6.22 23.65 -29.17
CA ASN A 194 -7.09 24.68 -28.61
C ASN A 194 -7.75 24.24 -27.29
N ILE A 195 -8.20 22.98 -27.19
CA ILE A 195 -8.74 22.41 -25.93
C ILE A 195 -7.70 22.50 -24.82
N LEU A 196 -6.48 22.03 -25.08
CA LEU A 196 -5.42 21.99 -24.07
C LEU A 196 -4.91 23.39 -23.72
N SER A 197 -4.85 24.30 -24.70
CA SER A 197 -4.48 25.70 -24.47
C SER A 197 -5.46 26.43 -23.55
N GLU A 198 -6.76 26.13 -23.61
CA GLU A 198 -7.76 26.72 -22.69
C GLU A 198 -7.58 26.27 -21.24
N LEU A 199 -6.94 25.11 -21.01
CA LEU A 199 -6.60 24.65 -19.65
C LEU A 199 -5.40 25.40 -19.06
N LYS A 200 -4.58 26.06 -19.89
CA LYS A 200 -3.38 26.79 -19.49
C LYS A 200 -2.36 25.95 -18.71
N ILE A 201 -2.29 24.66 -19.03
CA ILE A 201 -1.33 23.71 -18.48
C ILE A 201 -0.28 23.41 -19.56
N PRO A 202 1.03 23.37 -19.25
CA PRO A 202 2.04 22.96 -20.22
C PRO A 202 1.75 21.55 -20.75
N TYR A 203 1.78 21.40 -22.07
CA TYR A 203 1.59 20.11 -22.74
C TYR A 203 2.60 19.91 -23.86
N LEU A 204 2.84 18.66 -24.21
CA LEU A 204 3.66 18.24 -25.33
C LEU A 204 2.77 17.54 -26.37
N VAL A 205 3.10 17.72 -27.65
CA VAL A 205 2.47 16.98 -28.75
C VAL A 205 3.57 16.16 -29.39
N ALA A 206 3.53 14.85 -29.21
CA ALA A 206 4.58 13.94 -29.60
C ALA A 206 4.17 13.11 -30.82
N ASP A 207 5.09 12.90 -31.75
CA ASP A 207 4.97 11.83 -32.73
C ASP A 207 4.89 10.49 -32.00
N ALA A 208 4.00 9.59 -32.44
CA ALA A 208 3.70 8.34 -31.74
C ALA A 208 3.60 7.15 -32.70
N ASP A 209 3.61 5.94 -32.15
CA ASP A 209 3.31 4.73 -32.92
C ASP A 209 1.80 4.61 -33.18
N SER A 210 1.42 4.05 -34.32
CA SER A 210 0.00 3.82 -34.65
C SER A 210 -0.53 2.51 -34.06
N GLY A 211 0.36 1.63 -33.58
CA GLY A 211 0.04 0.44 -32.81
C GLY A 211 -1.01 -0.48 -33.46
N ALA A 212 -1.82 -1.13 -32.62
CA ALA A 212 -2.88 -2.05 -33.06
C ALA A 212 -4.11 -1.34 -33.68
N ILE A 213 -4.26 -0.03 -33.45
CA ILE A 213 -5.31 0.80 -34.07
C ILE A 213 -5.05 0.92 -35.57
N GLY A 214 -3.79 0.90 -35.99
CA GLY A 214 -3.35 0.98 -37.39
C GLY A 214 -3.36 2.41 -37.93
N GLY A 215 -2.69 2.62 -39.06
CA GLY A 215 -2.50 3.94 -39.68
C GLY A 215 -1.03 4.25 -39.98
N ASP A 216 -0.81 5.36 -40.69
CA ASP A 216 0.52 5.78 -41.15
C ASP A 216 1.06 7.01 -40.40
N THR A 217 0.21 7.69 -39.64
CA THR A 217 0.58 8.90 -38.90
C THR A 217 -0.25 9.03 -37.63
N SER A 218 0.41 9.19 -36.49
CA SER A 218 -0.25 9.44 -35.22
C SER A 218 0.50 10.44 -34.34
N HIS A 219 -0.26 11.15 -33.50
CA HIS A 219 0.29 12.09 -32.52
C HIS A 219 -0.43 11.92 -31.19
N GLU A 220 0.36 11.89 -30.12
CA GLU A 220 -0.08 11.85 -28.74
C GLU A 220 0.03 13.23 -28.08
N TYR A 221 -0.84 13.48 -27.12
CA TYR A 221 -0.94 14.72 -26.37
C TYR A 221 -0.68 14.43 -24.90
N HIS A 222 0.27 15.14 -24.33
CA HIS A 222 0.93 14.74 -23.08
C HIS A 222 0.94 15.88 -22.07
N PHE A 223 0.55 15.60 -20.82
CA PHE A 223 0.89 16.47 -19.68
C PHE A 223 2.14 15.95 -19.00
N ILE A 224 3.11 16.85 -18.77
CA ILE A 224 4.35 16.49 -18.09
C ILE A 224 4.03 16.17 -16.64
N SER A 225 4.33 14.95 -16.20
CA SER A 225 4.12 14.50 -14.82
C SER A 225 5.10 13.38 -14.47
N PRO A 226 5.69 13.38 -13.26
CA PRO A 226 6.54 12.29 -12.80
C PRO A 226 5.78 10.95 -12.69
N LYS A 227 4.45 10.96 -12.56
CA LYS A 227 3.61 9.75 -12.53
C LYS A 227 3.27 9.21 -13.91
N GLY A 228 3.56 9.98 -14.96
CA GLY A 228 3.38 9.59 -16.35
C GLY A 228 4.05 8.27 -16.66
N GLU A 229 3.40 7.44 -17.47
CA GLU A 229 3.92 6.13 -17.87
C GLU A 229 4.81 6.24 -19.11
N ASP A 230 4.58 7.26 -19.93
CA ASP A 230 5.28 7.48 -21.18
C ASP A 230 6.53 8.33 -20.97
N THR A 231 7.53 8.06 -21.80
CA THR A 231 8.75 8.87 -21.90
C THR A 231 8.73 9.59 -23.23
N VAL A 232 8.65 10.91 -23.19
CA VAL A 232 8.61 11.78 -24.37
C VAL A 232 9.91 12.55 -24.48
N PHE A 233 10.55 12.50 -25.66
CA PHE A 233 11.74 13.27 -25.96
C PHE A 233 11.38 14.56 -26.69
N ALA A 234 11.72 15.71 -26.10
CA ALA A 234 11.50 17.03 -26.69
C ALA A 234 12.85 17.72 -26.94
N CYS A 235 13.02 18.31 -28.13
CA CYS A 235 14.21 19.09 -28.42
C CYS A 235 14.13 20.49 -27.79
N ASN A 236 15.25 20.98 -27.24
CA ASN A 236 15.34 22.34 -26.72
C ASN A 236 15.56 23.42 -27.78
N SER A 237 15.81 23.04 -29.03
CA SER A 237 16.25 23.96 -30.12
C SER A 237 15.32 23.95 -31.34
N CYS A 238 14.41 22.99 -31.46
CA CYS A 238 13.44 22.89 -32.55
C CYS A 238 12.13 22.25 -32.09
N ALA A 239 11.15 22.12 -32.99
CA ALA A 239 9.83 21.56 -32.69
C ALA A 239 9.76 20.02 -32.59
N TYR A 240 10.90 19.32 -32.65
CA TYR A 240 10.94 17.86 -32.57
C TYR A 240 10.48 17.38 -31.20
N VAL A 241 9.41 16.59 -31.18
CA VAL A 241 8.89 15.92 -29.99
C VAL A 241 8.39 14.54 -30.41
N ALA A 242 8.88 13.49 -29.78
CA ALA A 242 8.52 12.12 -30.12
C ALA A 242 8.43 11.25 -28.86
N ASN A 243 7.48 10.32 -28.85
CA ASN A 243 7.43 9.25 -27.85
C ASN A 243 8.65 8.33 -28.04
N GLU A 244 9.21 7.82 -26.95
CA GLU A 244 10.30 6.83 -26.94
C GLU A 244 10.10 5.68 -27.95
N GLU A 245 8.86 5.26 -28.19
CA GLU A 245 8.55 4.19 -29.14
C GLU A 245 8.95 4.50 -30.59
N VAL A 246 8.89 5.78 -31.00
CA VAL A 246 9.16 6.23 -32.37
C VAL A 246 10.32 7.23 -32.48
N ALA A 247 10.85 7.67 -31.35
CA ALA A 247 11.91 8.65 -31.32
C ALA A 247 13.19 8.14 -32.01
N GLN A 248 13.67 8.91 -32.99
CA GLN A 248 14.79 8.54 -33.83
C GLN A 248 16.12 9.05 -33.25
N HIS A 249 17.17 8.25 -33.42
CA HIS A 249 18.54 8.70 -33.22
C HIS A 249 19.02 9.53 -34.41
N LYS A 250 19.88 10.52 -34.15
CA LYS A 250 20.69 11.11 -35.23
C LYS A 250 21.70 10.06 -35.70
N ASP A 251 21.77 9.85 -37.01
CA ASP A 251 22.73 8.92 -37.60
C ASP A 251 24.15 9.32 -37.15
N GLN A 252 24.85 8.37 -36.54
CA GLN A 252 26.21 8.55 -36.03
C GLN A 252 27.09 7.48 -36.65
N GLU A 253 27.88 7.88 -37.65
CA GLU A 253 28.87 7.00 -38.26
C GLU A 253 30.12 6.95 -37.38
N PHE A 254 30.54 5.76 -36.98
CA PHE A 254 31.79 5.59 -36.26
C PHE A 254 32.96 5.48 -37.24
N SER A 255 34.09 6.10 -36.89
CA SER A 255 35.33 6.03 -37.67
C SER A 255 36.07 4.70 -37.48
N GLN A 256 35.80 3.99 -36.39
CA GLN A 256 36.40 2.71 -36.01
C GLN A 256 35.38 1.86 -35.23
N PRO A 257 35.52 0.52 -35.20
CA PRO A 257 34.61 -0.34 -34.45
C PRO A 257 34.71 -0.08 -32.94
N GLY A 258 33.59 0.22 -32.31
CA GLY A 258 33.45 0.32 -30.86
C GLY A 258 33.04 -1.00 -30.19
N PRO A 259 32.87 -1.01 -28.86
CA PRO A 259 32.43 -2.20 -28.13
C PRO A 259 30.98 -2.57 -28.51
N ILE A 260 30.73 -3.87 -28.66
CA ILE A 260 29.41 -4.42 -28.98
C ILE A 260 28.72 -4.89 -27.70
N HIS A 261 27.50 -4.43 -27.49
CA HIS A 261 26.61 -4.90 -26.44
C HIS A 261 25.49 -5.74 -27.03
N VAL A 262 25.11 -6.80 -26.31
CA VAL A 262 24.10 -7.76 -26.74
C VAL A 262 23.00 -7.83 -25.70
N TRP A 263 21.77 -7.62 -26.14
CA TRP A 263 20.57 -7.95 -25.39
C TRP A 263 19.92 -9.20 -25.97
N LYS A 264 19.29 -10.01 -25.11
CA LYS A 264 18.63 -11.26 -25.52
C LYS A 264 17.17 -11.27 -25.07
N GLY A 265 16.29 -11.62 -25.99
CA GLY A 265 14.86 -11.81 -25.78
C GLY A 265 14.37 -13.11 -26.42
N ILE A 266 13.08 -13.40 -26.28
CA ILE A 266 12.48 -14.64 -26.77
C ILE A 266 11.16 -14.36 -27.48
N SER A 267 10.81 -15.19 -28.46
CA SER A 267 9.49 -15.14 -29.10
C SER A 267 8.38 -15.62 -28.16
N LYS A 268 7.14 -15.17 -28.41
CA LYS A 268 5.96 -15.59 -27.62
C LYS A 268 5.74 -17.11 -27.61
N ASP A 269 6.04 -17.77 -28.73
CA ASP A 269 5.96 -19.23 -28.87
C ASP A 269 7.16 -19.98 -28.27
N ARG A 270 8.15 -19.23 -27.75
CA ARG A 270 9.37 -19.74 -27.11
C ARG A 270 10.33 -20.51 -28.03
N LYS A 271 10.14 -20.44 -29.35
CA LYS A 271 10.96 -21.18 -30.33
C LYS A 271 12.16 -20.42 -30.87
N THR A 272 12.12 -19.09 -30.85
CA THR A 272 13.17 -18.23 -31.41
C THR A 272 13.83 -17.40 -30.32
N LEU A 273 15.15 -17.52 -30.20
CA LEU A 273 15.98 -16.60 -29.41
C LEU A 273 16.29 -15.37 -30.26
N VAL A 274 15.98 -14.18 -29.75
CA VAL A 274 16.23 -12.91 -30.42
C VAL A 274 17.40 -12.22 -29.73
N GLU A 275 18.43 -11.86 -30.48
CA GLU A 275 19.58 -11.12 -29.96
C GLU A 275 19.65 -9.76 -30.65
N ALA A 276 19.57 -8.68 -29.89
CA ALA A 276 19.76 -7.32 -30.38
C ALA A 276 21.19 -6.87 -30.07
N HIS A 277 21.97 -6.63 -31.12
CA HIS A 277 23.38 -6.25 -31.06
C HIS A 277 23.51 -4.77 -31.41
N ILE A 278 24.07 -3.99 -30.50
CA ILE A 278 24.36 -2.56 -30.69
C ILE A 278 25.85 -2.29 -30.55
N MET A 279 26.37 -1.37 -31.36
CA MET A 279 27.74 -0.87 -31.21
C MET A 279 27.68 0.49 -30.51
N LEU A 280 28.44 0.62 -29.42
CA LEU A 280 28.60 1.90 -28.73
C LEU A 280 29.73 2.71 -29.37
N ASP A 281 29.69 4.02 -29.13
CA ASP A 281 30.72 4.93 -29.61
C ASP A 281 32.07 4.58 -28.96
N PRO A 282 33.14 4.35 -29.75
CA PRO A 282 34.45 3.98 -29.23
C PRO A 282 35.04 5.01 -28.25
N ASP A 283 34.65 6.29 -28.37
CA ASP A 283 35.19 7.38 -27.54
C ASP A 283 34.33 7.67 -26.29
N GLN A 284 33.22 6.94 -26.10
CA GLN A 284 32.31 7.14 -24.97
C GLN A 284 32.79 6.36 -23.73
N PRO A 285 32.82 6.97 -22.52
CA PRO A 285 33.27 6.28 -21.32
C PRO A 285 32.34 5.10 -20.99
N THR A 286 32.91 3.91 -20.83
CA THR A 286 32.20 2.69 -20.45
C THR A 286 31.71 2.76 -18.99
N GLY A 287 30.58 3.43 -18.78
CA GLY A 287 29.84 3.36 -17.53
C GLY A 287 29.22 1.97 -17.33
N SER A 288 29.09 1.56 -16.07
CA SER A 288 28.38 0.34 -15.65
C SER A 288 26.87 0.46 -15.92
N THR A 289 26.47 0.35 -17.19
CA THR A 289 25.06 0.39 -17.61
C THR A 289 24.67 -1.00 -18.10
N ALA A 290 23.58 -1.55 -17.56
CA ALA A 290 23.13 -2.88 -17.95
C ALA A 290 22.69 -2.88 -19.43
N PRO A 291 22.93 -3.96 -20.21
CA PRO A 291 22.56 -4.01 -21.63
C PRO A 291 21.09 -3.71 -21.92
N ALA A 292 20.18 -4.04 -21.00
CA ALA A 292 18.74 -3.75 -21.13
C ALA A 292 18.41 -2.25 -21.13
N ASP A 293 19.22 -1.42 -20.47
CA ASP A 293 18.98 0.03 -20.40
C ASP A 293 19.42 0.77 -21.67
N LEU A 294 20.19 0.10 -22.53
CA LEU A 294 20.77 0.64 -23.76
C LEU A 294 19.94 0.33 -25.00
N ILE A 295 18.99 -0.61 -24.92
CA ILE A 295 18.23 -1.11 -26.08
C ILE A 295 16.81 -0.56 -26.07
N ASN A 296 16.37 -0.04 -27.21
CA ASN A 296 14.98 0.30 -27.46
C ASN A 296 14.21 -0.98 -27.88
N LEU A 297 13.41 -1.52 -26.96
CA LEU A 297 12.63 -2.73 -27.24
C LEU A 297 11.54 -2.52 -28.30
N HIS A 298 11.03 -1.30 -28.48
CA HIS A 298 10.07 -0.97 -29.54
C HIS A 298 10.72 -1.07 -30.93
N ALA A 299 11.98 -0.63 -31.05
CA ALA A 299 12.78 -0.80 -32.25
C ALA A 299 12.99 -2.29 -32.60
N VAL A 300 13.29 -3.13 -31.60
CA VAL A 300 13.42 -4.59 -31.77
C VAL A 300 12.08 -5.21 -32.19
N LYS A 301 10.97 -4.83 -31.55
CA LYS A 301 9.62 -5.33 -31.84
C LYS A 301 9.14 -4.91 -33.24
N THR A 302 9.57 -3.76 -33.74
CA THR A 302 9.29 -3.32 -35.12
C THR A 302 9.92 -4.26 -36.15
N VAL A 303 11.10 -4.79 -35.85
CA VAL A 303 11.79 -5.78 -36.70
C VAL A 303 11.22 -7.18 -36.48
N PHE A 304 10.88 -7.53 -35.24
CA PHE A 304 10.35 -8.84 -34.86
C PHE A 304 9.09 -8.72 -33.98
N PRO A 305 7.88 -8.62 -34.59
CA PRO A 305 6.62 -8.41 -33.88
C PRO A 305 6.21 -9.51 -32.88
N GLU A 306 6.74 -10.72 -33.06
CA GLU A 306 6.47 -11.88 -32.20
C GLU A 306 7.33 -11.92 -30.92
N LEU A 307 8.10 -10.87 -30.66
CA LEU A 307 8.86 -10.72 -29.42
C LEU A 307 7.94 -10.74 -28.19
N ASP A 308 8.31 -11.51 -27.18
CA ASP A 308 7.70 -11.48 -25.86
C ASP A 308 8.43 -10.48 -24.96
N THR A 309 7.88 -9.28 -24.86
CA THR A 309 8.45 -8.20 -24.04
C THR A 309 8.23 -8.41 -22.54
N SER A 310 7.50 -9.44 -22.11
CA SER A 310 7.30 -9.72 -20.67
C SER A 310 8.50 -10.41 -20.01
N ILE A 311 9.49 -10.83 -20.80
CA ILE A 311 10.68 -11.53 -20.34
C ILE A 311 11.90 -10.66 -20.57
N GLU A 312 12.33 -10.03 -19.49
CA GLU A 312 13.48 -9.12 -19.51
C GLU A 312 14.79 -9.80 -19.12
N ARG A 313 14.73 -10.96 -18.44
CA ARG A 313 15.90 -11.71 -17.94
C ARG A 313 15.76 -13.19 -18.22
N ASN A 314 16.90 -13.87 -18.36
CA ASN A 314 17.02 -15.32 -18.54
C ASN A 314 16.33 -15.89 -19.79
N ALA A 315 16.09 -15.06 -20.82
CA ALA A 315 15.46 -15.47 -22.08
C ALA A 315 16.18 -16.67 -22.73
N GLU A 316 17.51 -16.71 -22.68
CA GLU A 316 18.30 -17.82 -23.20
C GLU A 316 18.12 -19.12 -22.41
N GLU A 317 18.03 -19.05 -21.07
CA GLU A 317 17.79 -20.21 -20.22
C GLU A 317 16.40 -20.79 -20.47
N ILE A 318 15.41 -19.93 -20.58
CA ILE A 318 14.03 -20.30 -20.89
C ILE A 318 13.95 -20.93 -22.27
N TRP A 319 14.61 -20.34 -23.27
CA TRP A 319 14.67 -20.88 -24.64
C TRP A 319 15.37 -22.24 -24.70
N LYS A 320 16.40 -22.47 -23.88
CA LYS A 320 17.06 -23.78 -23.76
C LYS A 320 16.17 -24.80 -23.04
N ALA A 321 15.45 -24.39 -21.99
CA ALA A 321 14.55 -25.25 -21.22
C ALA A 321 13.26 -25.61 -21.97
N SER A 322 12.79 -24.73 -22.87
CA SER A 322 11.60 -24.96 -23.71
C SER A 322 11.85 -25.86 -24.92
N GLN A 323 12.93 -26.66 -24.91
CA GLN A 323 13.26 -27.64 -25.94
C GLN A 323 12.89 -29.07 -25.51
N PRO A 324 11.60 -29.47 -25.52
CA PRO A 324 11.26 -30.88 -25.39
C PRO A 324 11.39 -31.56 -26.77
N ASP A 325 12.19 -32.62 -26.84
CA ASP A 325 12.13 -33.82 -27.72
C ASP A 325 11.39 -33.78 -29.08
N SER A 326 11.30 -32.64 -29.78
CA SER A 326 10.46 -32.47 -30.97
C SER A 326 11.22 -31.95 -32.20
N SER A 327 10.77 -32.42 -33.35
CA SER A 327 11.33 -32.42 -34.71
C SER A 327 11.68 -31.07 -35.37
N THR A 328 11.66 -29.95 -34.64
CA THR A 328 11.96 -28.62 -35.20
C THR A 328 13.25 -28.05 -34.61
N PRO A 329 14.27 -27.72 -35.43
CA PRO A 329 15.54 -27.23 -34.92
C PRO A 329 15.40 -25.86 -34.25
N PRO A 330 16.14 -25.59 -33.16
CA PRO A 330 16.16 -24.29 -32.50
C PRO A 330 16.61 -23.18 -33.46
N THR A 331 15.90 -22.05 -33.44
CA THR A 331 16.19 -20.90 -34.30
C THR A 331 16.70 -19.71 -33.50
N ARG A 332 17.65 -18.97 -34.08
CA ARG A 332 18.19 -17.71 -33.55
C ARG A 332 17.99 -16.60 -34.58
N LEU A 333 17.56 -15.44 -34.12
CA LEU A 333 17.49 -14.21 -34.91
C LEU A 333 18.43 -13.18 -34.28
N ILE A 334 19.44 -12.76 -35.03
CA ILE A 334 20.35 -11.69 -34.63
C ILE A 334 19.93 -10.43 -35.36
N ILE A 335 19.61 -9.37 -34.62
CA ILE A 335 19.29 -8.06 -35.15
C ILE A 335 20.46 -7.15 -34.80
N ALA A 336 21.19 -6.67 -35.81
CA ALA A 336 22.39 -5.87 -35.63
C ALA A 336 22.19 -4.43 -36.12
N ASP A 337 22.61 -3.46 -35.30
CA ASP A 337 22.53 -2.04 -35.63
C ASP A 337 23.39 -1.67 -36.86
N GLN A 338 23.11 -0.53 -37.50
CA GLN A 338 23.71 -0.06 -38.74
C GLN A 338 25.25 0.01 -38.68
N ASN A 339 25.83 0.46 -37.56
CA ASN A 339 27.29 0.51 -37.42
C ASN A 339 27.93 -0.89 -37.41
N ILE A 340 27.24 -1.91 -36.89
CA ILE A 340 27.75 -3.30 -36.95
C ILE A 340 27.73 -3.79 -38.40
N HIS A 341 26.70 -3.46 -39.18
CA HIS A 341 26.66 -3.78 -40.60
C HIS A 341 27.86 -3.17 -41.35
N THR A 342 28.22 -1.92 -41.05
CA THR A 342 29.38 -1.24 -41.65
C THR A 342 30.70 -1.94 -41.35
N PHE A 343 30.90 -2.43 -40.13
CA PHE A 343 32.14 -3.10 -39.71
C PHE A 343 32.08 -4.64 -39.77
N ARG A 344 31.03 -5.23 -40.34
CA ARG A 344 30.75 -6.69 -40.30
C ARG A 344 31.95 -7.53 -40.71
N ASP A 345 32.55 -7.21 -41.85
CA ASP A 345 33.63 -8.00 -42.43
C ASP A 345 34.94 -7.82 -41.63
N ALA A 346 35.24 -6.59 -41.19
CA ALA A 346 36.40 -6.28 -40.37
C ALA A 346 36.33 -6.97 -38.99
N LEU A 347 35.14 -7.08 -38.43
CA LEU A 347 34.87 -7.74 -37.16
C LEU A 347 34.78 -9.27 -37.28
N SER A 348 34.73 -9.83 -38.49
CA SER A 348 34.35 -11.23 -38.71
C SER A 348 33.06 -11.59 -37.95
N PHE A 349 32.10 -10.66 -37.88
CA PHE A 349 31.02 -10.66 -36.90
C PHE A 349 30.19 -11.96 -36.93
N GLU A 350 29.74 -12.40 -38.11
CA GLU A 350 28.91 -13.61 -38.22
C GLU A 350 29.65 -14.87 -37.74
N ARG A 351 30.96 -14.95 -38.03
CA ARG A 351 31.79 -16.08 -37.61
C ARG A 351 31.95 -16.12 -36.09
N HIS A 352 32.12 -14.97 -35.45
CA HIS A 352 32.25 -14.89 -33.99
C HIS A 352 30.92 -15.16 -33.29
N THR A 353 29.81 -14.60 -33.78
CA THR A 353 28.50 -14.74 -33.12
C THR A 353 27.86 -16.13 -33.29
N THR A 354 28.29 -16.89 -34.30
CA THR A 354 27.85 -18.29 -34.50
C THR A 354 28.76 -19.33 -33.86
N ALA A 355 29.93 -18.93 -33.32
CA ALA A 355 30.93 -19.88 -32.81
C ALA A 355 30.45 -20.71 -31.60
N ASP A 356 29.55 -20.16 -30.79
CA ASP A 356 29.21 -20.72 -29.47
C ASP A 356 27.97 -21.63 -29.46
N LEU A 357 27.15 -21.65 -30.52
CA LEU A 357 25.84 -22.32 -30.53
C LEU A 357 25.48 -22.92 -31.89
N ALA A 358 25.19 -24.23 -31.93
CA ALA A 358 24.80 -24.99 -33.13
C ALA A 358 23.31 -24.82 -33.53
N ALA A 359 22.76 -23.61 -33.42
CA ALA A 359 21.37 -23.31 -33.80
C ALA A 359 21.31 -22.59 -35.16
N ALA A 360 20.25 -22.83 -35.92
CA ALA A 360 20.03 -22.17 -37.20
C ALA A 360 19.87 -20.65 -36.96
N THR A 361 20.83 -19.86 -37.45
CA THR A 361 20.94 -18.44 -37.12
C THR A 361 20.65 -17.59 -38.35
N THR A 362 19.71 -16.65 -38.22
CA THR A 362 19.40 -15.64 -39.24
C THR A 362 19.89 -14.28 -38.79
N PHE A 363 20.57 -13.54 -39.67
CA PHE A 363 21.03 -12.19 -39.40
C PHE A 363 20.13 -11.16 -40.08
N HIS A 364 19.73 -10.14 -39.33
CA HIS A 364 18.98 -8.98 -39.81
C HIS A 364 19.78 -7.71 -39.47
N TYR A 365 20.33 -7.08 -40.49
CA TYR A 365 21.11 -5.85 -40.33
C TYR A 365 20.23 -4.63 -40.56
N LEU A 366 20.25 -3.69 -39.63
CA LEU A 366 19.66 -2.37 -39.87
C LEU A 366 20.51 -1.62 -40.90
N THR A 367 19.85 -0.92 -41.82
CA THR A 367 20.48 -0.15 -42.88
C THR A 367 19.86 1.25 -42.92
N ALA A 368 20.49 2.19 -43.64
CA ALA A 368 19.95 3.54 -43.80
C ALA A 368 18.53 3.58 -44.42
N THR A 369 18.15 2.53 -45.15
CA THR A 369 16.81 2.37 -45.75
C THR A 369 15.80 1.66 -44.85
N SER A 370 16.22 1.14 -43.69
CA SER A 370 15.32 0.48 -42.74
C SER A 370 14.39 1.49 -42.07
N LYS A 371 13.14 1.09 -41.79
CA LYS A 371 12.15 1.91 -41.06
C LYS A 371 12.67 2.30 -39.67
N THR A 372 13.37 1.37 -39.02
CA THR A 372 14.10 1.57 -37.77
C THR A 372 15.59 1.62 -38.08
N ARG A 373 16.26 2.73 -37.71
CA ARG A 373 17.67 2.97 -38.05
C ARG A 373 18.65 2.67 -36.92
N SER A 374 18.17 2.60 -35.68
CA SER A 374 18.99 2.20 -34.53
C SER A 374 18.17 1.41 -33.53
N LEU A 375 18.83 0.47 -32.84
CA LEU A 375 18.25 -0.29 -31.72
C LEU A 375 18.59 0.36 -30.38
N ARG A 376 19.32 1.47 -30.37
CA ARG A 376 19.73 2.17 -29.15
C ARG A 376 18.52 2.88 -28.52
N ARG A 377 18.56 2.98 -27.20
CA ARG A 377 17.65 3.81 -26.42
C ARG A 377 18.16 5.25 -26.39
N LEU A 378 17.27 6.22 -26.53
CA LEU A 378 17.62 7.62 -26.32
C LEU A 378 17.73 7.92 -24.83
N HIS A 379 18.59 8.88 -24.50
CA HIS A 379 18.74 9.37 -23.13
C HIS A 379 18.58 10.88 -23.11
N ALA A 380 18.37 11.45 -21.91
CA ALA A 380 18.47 12.88 -21.74
C ALA A 380 19.84 13.36 -22.26
N SER A 381 19.85 14.49 -22.97
CA SER A 381 21.00 15.06 -23.71
C SER A 381 21.41 14.39 -25.02
N SER A 382 20.73 13.33 -25.47
CA SER A 382 20.95 12.78 -26.82
C SER A 382 20.79 13.86 -27.90
N THR A 383 21.56 13.75 -28.98
CA THR A 383 21.51 14.74 -30.07
C THR A 383 20.18 14.63 -30.83
N CYS A 384 19.54 15.77 -31.07
CA CYS A 384 18.29 15.82 -31.82
C CYS A 384 18.51 15.40 -33.28
N PRO A 385 17.69 14.47 -33.83
CA PRO A 385 17.81 14.03 -35.22
C PRO A 385 17.42 15.12 -36.23
N SER A 386 16.57 16.07 -35.83
CA SER A 386 16.04 17.11 -36.72
C SER A 386 16.87 18.39 -36.77
N CYS A 387 17.77 18.62 -35.82
CA CYS A 387 18.55 19.86 -35.78
C CYS A 387 19.77 19.82 -36.71
N ALA A 388 19.96 20.90 -37.48
CA ALA A 388 21.16 21.14 -38.28
C ALA A 388 22.38 21.44 -37.40
N THR A 389 22.18 22.19 -36.31
CA THR A 389 23.17 22.43 -35.24
C THR A 389 22.97 21.46 -34.07
N PRO A 390 23.89 21.38 -33.08
CA PRO A 390 23.77 20.44 -31.97
C PRO A 390 22.65 20.84 -30.98
N GLY A 391 21.39 20.56 -31.32
CA GLY A 391 20.28 20.58 -30.37
C GLY A 391 20.30 19.31 -29.51
N SER A 392 19.91 19.42 -28.24
CA SER A 392 19.83 18.27 -27.33
C SER A 392 18.39 17.94 -26.95
N LEU A 393 18.12 16.66 -26.72
CA LEU A 393 16.82 16.14 -26.32
C LEU A 393 16.69 16.13 -24.80
N ALA A 394 15.57 16.64 -24.29
CA ALA A 394 15.14 16.46 -22.92
C ALA A 394 14.15 15.29 -22.85
N ALA A 395 14.32 14.41 -21.86
CA ALA A 395 13.40 13.32 -21.59
C ALA A 395 12.38 13.77 -20.53
N HIS A 396 11.10 13.60 -20.82
CA HIS A 396 10.00 13.96 -19.94
C HIS A 396 9.15 12.72 -19.66
N ARG A 397 8.91 12.43 -18.37
CA ARG A 397 7.82 11.55 -17.98
C ARG A 397 6.50 12.29 -18.17
N ALA A 398 5.54 11.65 -18.82
CA ALA A 398 4.29 12.31 -19.18
C ALA A 398 3.08 11.36 -19.19
N VAL A 399 1.91 11.96 -18.97
CA VAL A 399 0.60 11.31 -19.04
C VAL A 399 -0.02 11.64 -20.39
N GLU A 400 -0.23 10.63 -21.22
CA GLU A 400 -1.02 10.74 -22.45
C GLU A 400 -2.48 11.06 -22.13
N VAL A 401 -2.96 12.26 -22.49
CA VAL A 401 -4.35 12.71 -22.30
C VAL A 401 -5.22 12.58 -23.56
N GLY A 402 -4.59 12.40 -24.73
CA GLY A 402 -5.28 12.17 -25.99
C GLY A 402 -4.36 11.67 -27.09
N HIS A 403 -4.95 11.12 -28.14
CA HIS A 403 -4.26 10.53 -29.28
C HIS A 403 -5.06 10.79 -30.56
N THR A 404 -4.38 11.11 -31.65
CA THR A 404 -4.97 11.28 -32.98
C THR A 404 -4.29 10.38 -34.01
N PHE A 405 -5.08 9.63 -34.77
CA PHE A 405 -4.62 8.67 -35.79
C PHE A 405 -5.17 9.01 -37.17
N HIS A 406 -4.32 8.92 -38.19
CA HIS A 406 -4.74 8.79 -39.58
C HIS A 406 -4.81 7.30 -39.93
N LEU A 407 -6.02 6.74 -40.04
CA LEU A 407 -6.25 5.31 -40.18
C LEU A 407 -6.19 4.82 -41.64
N GLY A 408 -6.26 5.74 -42.60
CA GLY A 408 -6.42 5.41 -44.02
C GLY A 408 -7.62 4.50 -44.23
N THR A 409 -7.41 3.34 -44.87
CA THR A 409 -8.48 2.35 -45.13
C THR A 409 -8.48 1.16 -44.16
N ARG A 410 -7.83 1.28 -42.98
CA ARG A 410 -7.66 0.16 -42.02
C ARG A 410 -8.96 -0.54 -41.64
N TYR A 411 -10.05 0.21 -41.48
CA TYR A 411 -11.37 -0.29 -41.10
C TYR A 411 -12.36 -0.31 -42.26
N SER A 412 -12.28 0.66 -43.18
CA SER A 412 -13.16 0.70 -44.34
C SER A 412 -12.94 -0.47 -45.29
N ALA A 413 -11.71 -0.97 -45.44
CA ALA A 413 -11.41 -2.15 -46.25
C ALA A 413 -12.06 -3.45 -45.69
N PRO A 414 -11.77 -3.90 -44.45
CA PRO A 414 -12.37 -5.13 -43.91
C PRO A 414 -13.89 -5.06 -43.71
N LEU A 415 -14.42 -3.86 -43.42
CA LEU A 415 -15.85 -3.66 -43.24
C LEU A 415 -16.60 -3.30 -44.54
N GLN A 416 -15.88 -3.18 -45.66
CA GLN A 416 -16.40 -2.88 -46.99
C GLN A 416 -17.18 -1.55 -47.05
N LEU A 417 -16.67 -0.53 -46.37
CA LEU A 417 -17.16 0.85 -46.49
C LEU A 417 -16.60 1.47 -47.77
N ALA A 418 -17.39 1.42 -48.83
CA ALA A 418 -17.11 2.04 -50.12
C ALA A 418 -18.24 3.01 -50.51
N ILE A 419 -17.86 4.10 -51.18
CA ILE A 419 -18.75 5.13 -51.68
C ILE A 419 -18.60 5.30 -53.20
N GLN A 420 -19.63 5.82 -53.86
CA GLN A 420 -19.53 6.26 -55.25
C GLN A 420 -18.72 7.55 -55.34
N THR A 421 -17.67 7.53 -56.16
CA THR A 421 -16.82 8.69 -56.48
C THR A 421 -17.45 9.59 -57.55
N PRO A 422 -16.94 10.82 -57.78
CA PRO A 422 -17.39 11.67 -58.88
C PRO A 422 -17.28 10.99 -60.26
N ALA A 423 -16.34 10.06 -60.43
CA ALA A 423 -16.14 9.28 -61.64
C ALA A 423 -17.11 8.07 -61.77
N GLY A 424 -18.06 7.91 -60.84
CA GLY A 424 -19.04 6.82 -60.83
C GLY A 424 -18.48 5.45 -60.43
N ARG A 425 -17.21 5.38 -59.97
CA ARG A 425 -16.58 4.15 -59.49
C ARG A 425 -16.66 4.05 -57.97
N PRO A 426 -16.76 2.85 -57.38
CA PRO A 426 -16.64 2.68 -55.93
C PRO A 426 -15.21 2.94 -55.47
N ALA A 427 -15.04 3.65 -54.35
CA ALA A 427 -13.76 3.81 -53.66
C ALA A 427 -13.94 3.62 -52.15
N LEU A 428 -12.91 3.07 -51.49
CA LEU A 428 -12.88 2.95 -50.04
C LEU A 428 -12.76 4.33 -49.38
N VAL A 429 -13.46 4.50 -48.28
CA VAL A 429 -13.43 5.74 -47.48
C VAL A 429 -12.14 5.83 -46.68
N GLN A 430 -11.53 7.01 -46.66
CA GLN A 430 -10.38 7.32 -45.81
C GLN A 430 -10.86 7.71 -44.43
N MET A 431 -10.19 7.21 -43.39
CA MET A 431 -10.64 7.37 -42.01
C MET A 431 -9.59 7.99 -41.08
N GLY A 432 -10.08 8.70 -40.06
CA GLY A 432 -9.31 9.12 -38.89
C GLY A 432 -10.02 8.71 -37.59
N CYS A 433 -9.25 8.49 -36.52
CA CYS A 433 -9.77 8.26 -35.17
C CYS A 433 -9.01 9.13 -34.17
N HIS A 434 -9.75 9.77 -33.26
CA HIS A 434 -9.21 10.79 -32.38
C HIS A 434 -9.81 10.67 -30.98
N GLY A 435 -8.99 10.21 -30.02
CA GLY A 435 -9.36 9.96 -28.62
C GLY A 435 -8.90 11.07 -27.65
N ILE A 436 -9.71 11.40 -26.64
CA ILE A 436 -9.31 12.16 -25.44
C ILE A 436 -9.87 11.40 -24.23
N GLY A 437 -9.01 11.02 -23.29
CA GLY A 437 -9.43 10.36 -22.06
C GLY A 437 -10.02 11.38 -21.08
N VAL A 438 -11.34 11.58 -21.09
CA VAL A 438 -12.01 12.60 -20.27
C VAL A 438 -11.81 12.33 -18.77
N SER A 439 -11.99 11.09 -18.32
CA SER A 439 -11.72 10.73 -16.92
C SER A 439 -10.22 10.85 -16.58
N ARG A 440 -9.34 10.50 -17.53
CA ARG A 440 -7.89 10.63 -17.37
C ARG A 440 -7.48 12.10 -17.23
N MET A 441 -8.09 13.02 -17.99
CA MET A 441 -7.83 14.46 -17.85
C MET A 441 -8.15 14.99 -16.46
N ILE A 442 -9.19 14.48 -15.78
CA ILE A 442 -9.50 14.88 -14.39
C ILE A 442 -8.31 14.60 -13.48
N ALA A 443 -7.77 13.37 -13.52
CA ALA A 443 -6.61 13.02 -12.71
C ALA A 443 -5.32 13.70 -13.18
N ALA A 444 -5.10 13.85 -14.49
CA ALA A 444 -3.90 14.47 -15.03
C ALA A 444 -3.82 15.97 -14.71
N VAL A 445 -4.95 16.70 -14.78
CA VAL A 445 -5.03 18.11 -14.36
C VAL A 445 -4.84 18.24 -12.86
N ALA A 446 -5.47 17.38 -12.06
CA ALA A 446 -5.26 17.36 -10.62
C ALA A 446 -3.78 17.13 -10.28
N ASP A 447 -3.12 16.20 -10.97
CA ASP A 447 -1.73 15.84 -10.70
C ASP A 447 -0.75 16.94 -11.11
N ALA A 448 -1.01 17.60 -12.24
CA ALA A 448 -0.18 18.69 -12.73
C ALA A 448 -0.25 19.96 -11.88
N LEU A 449 -1.36 20.19 -11.15
CA LEU A 449 -1.64 21.47 -10.49
C LEU A 449 -1.85 21.36 -8.97
N ALA A 450 -1.99 20.18 -8.39
CA ALA A 450 -2.11 20.04 -6.94
C ALA A 450 -0.88 20.61 -6.21
N ASP A 451 -1.13 21.29 -5.09
CA ASP A 451 -0.09 21.80 -4.20
C ASP A 451 -0.38 21.39 -2.75
N ALA A 452 0.44 21.87 -1.80
CA ALA A 452 0.26 21.57 -0.39
C ALA A 452 -1.08 22.05 0.21
N ARG A 453 -1.84 22.91 -0.49
CA ARG A 453 -3.16 23.40 -0.07
C ARG A 453 -4.30 22.56 -0.65
N GLY A 454 -4.06 21.80 -1.71
CA GLY A 454 -5.00 20.86 -2.30
C GLY A 454 -5.06 20.95 -3.82
N LEU A 455 -6.26 20.73 -4.37
CA LEU A 455 -6.52 20.66 -5.81
C LEU A 455 -6.66 22.07 -6.42
N ASN A 456 -5.81 22.43 -7.37
CA ASN A 456 -5.91 23.70 -8.11
C ASN A 456 -6.46 23.46 -9.52
N TRP A 457 -7.74 23.77 -9.74
CA TRP A 457 -8.39 23.57 -11.03
C TRP A 457 -8.26 24.79 -11.95
N PRO A 458 -8.00 24.62 -13.25
CA PRO A 458 -8.16 25.70 -14.22
C PRO A 458 -9.59 26.22 -14.18
N ARG A 459 -9.78 27.54 -14.32
CA ARG A 459 -11.11 28.18 -14.29
C ARG A 459 -12.12 27.49 -15.21
N ALA A 460 -11.69 27.05 -16.39
CA ALA A 460 -12.53 26.37 -17.38
C ALA A 460 -13.19 25.08 -16.86
N VAL A 461 -12.58 24.41 -15.88
CA VAL A 461 -13.01 23.08 -15.38
C VAL A 461 -13.18 23.00 -13.88
N ALA A 462 -12.91 24.08 -13.13
CA ALA A 462 -13.13 24.15 -11.69
C ALA A 462 -14.59 23.82 -11.34
N PRO A 463 -14.89 23.01 -10.29
CA PRO A 463 -16.27 22.62 -9.97
C PRO A 463 -17.22 23.82 -9.81
N PHE A 464 -16.72 24.87 -9.18
CA PHE A 464 -17.30 26.22 -9.11
C PHE A 464 -16.16 27.22 -9.36
N GLU A 465 -16.46 28.34 -10.01
CA GLU A 465 -15.51 29.43 -10.23
C GLU A 465 -15.27 30.26 -8.97
N ALA A 466 -16.29 30.36 -8.11
CA ALA A 466 -16.21 31.08 -6.85
C ALA A 466 -16.98 30.36 -5.73
N VAL A 467 -16.44 30.40 -4.52
CA VAL A 467 -17.12 29.98 -3.29
C VAL A 467 -17.27 31.23 -2.41
N VAL A 468 -18.49 31.58 -2.05
CA VAL A 468 -18.77 32.65 -1.10
C VAL A 468 -18.88 32.03 0.28
N VAL A 469 -18.03 32.45 1.21
CA VAL A 469 -18.02 31.97 2.60
C VAL A 469 -18.48 33.12 3.50
N PRO A 470 -19.60 32.99 4.21
CA PRO A 470 -20.11 34.05 5.07
C PRO A 470 -19.26 34.23 6.32
N GLY A 471 -18.91 35.48 6.61
CA GLY A 471 -18.40 35.86 7.93
C GLY A 471 -19.51 35.80 8.99
N LYS A 472 -19.12 35.78 10.27
CA LYS A 472 -20.06 35.72 11.38
C LYS A 472 -21.01 36.94 11.38
N GLY A 473 -22.31 36.68 11.19
CA GLY A 473 -23.35 37.72 11.13
C GLY A 473 -23.49 38.42 9.77
N GLU A 474 -22.73 37.97 8.76
CA GLU A 474 -22.68 38.55 7.41
C GLU A 474 -23.42 37.69 6.38
N GLU A 475 -24.39 36.87 6.81
CA GLU A 475 -25.11 35.96 5.91
C GLU A 475 -25.85 36.73 4.79
N GLY A 476 -26.50 37.85 5.14
CA GLY A 476 -27.22 38.69 4.18
C GLY A 476 -26.31 39.37 3.16
N ASP A 477 -25.10 39.76 3.57
CA ASP A 477 -24.10 40.40 2.72
C ASP A 477 -23.49 39.39 1.75
N SER A 478 -23.25 38.17 2.24
CA SER A 478 -22.76 37.04 1.45
C SER A 478 -23.75 36.62 0.35
N GLU A 479 -25.04 36.65 0.64
CA GLU A 479 -26.07 36.43 -0.37
C GLU A 479 -26.06 37.51 -1.47
N ARG A 480 -25.86 38.79 -1.10
CA ARG A 480 -25.73 39.88 -2.10
C ARG A 480 -24.49 39.72 -2.98
N VAL A 481 -23.36 39.31 -2.40
CA VAL A 481 -22.13 39.00 -3.14
C VAL A 481 -22.36 37.85 -4.11
N TYR A 482 -22.99 36.76 -3.64
CA TYR A 482 -23.35 35.62 -4.48
C TYR A 482 -24.21 36.05 -5.68
N ASP A 483 -25.27 36.82 -5.43
CA ASP A 483 -26.20 37.28 -6.47
C ASP A 483 -25.48 38.16 -7.51
N GLY A 484 -24.57 39.04 -7.05
CA GLY A 484 -23.74 39.86 -7.93
C GLY A 484 -22.79 39.05 -8.82
N LEU A 485 -22.17 37.99 -8.28
CA LEU A 485 -21.31 37.08 -9.04
C LEU A 485 -22.08 36.31 -10.11
N VAL A 486 -23.24 35.73 -9.74
CA VAL A 486 -24.08 34.98 -10.68
C VAL A 486 -24.64 35.89 -11.77
N ALA A 487 -25.05 37.13 -11.44
CA ALA A 487 -25.49 38.11 -12.41
C ALA A 487 -24.38 38.49 -13.42
N ALA A 488 -23.11 38.42 -13.01
CA ALA A 488 -21.95 38.61 -13.88
C ALA A 488 -21.56 37.35 -14.68
N GLY A 489 -22.31 36.26 -14.57
CA GLY A 489 -22.05 34.99 -15.26
C GLY A 489 -21.01 34.10 -14.59
N VAL A 490 -20.66 34.35 -13.33
CA VAL A 490 -19.74 33.50 -12.55
C VAL A 490 -20.50 32.31 -11.97
N ASP A 491 -20.01 31.09 -12.22
CA ASP A 491 -20.53 29.86 -11.61
C ASP A 491 -20.13 29.78 -10.12
N ALA A 492 -20.96 30.35 -9.24
CA ALA A 492 -20.70 30.46 -7.82
C ALA A 492 -21.51 29.46 -6.96
N VAL A 493 -20.99 29.20 -5.76
CA VAL A 493 -21.69 28.48 -4.68
C VAL A 493 -21.53 29.21 -3.34
N LEU A 494 -22.55 29.19 -2.49
CA LEU A 494 -22.52 29.74 -1.14
C LEU A 494 -22.23 28.61 -0.13
N ASP A 495 -21.20 28.77 0.69
CA ASP A 495 -20.93 27.86 1.81
C ASP A 495 -21.71 28.28 3.05
N ASP A 496 -22.96 27.83 3.15
CA ASP A 496 -23.87 28.16 4.24
C ASP A 496 -23.95 27.07 5.32
N ARG A 497 -22.97 26.15 5.33
CA ARG A 497 -22.93 25.06 6.31
C ARG A 497 -22.63 25.62 7.70
N LYS A 498 -23.55 25.38 8.64
CA LYS A 498 -23.38 25.76 10.06
C LYS A 498 -22.50 24.72 10.76
N GLY A 499 -21.38 25.15 11.35
CA GLY A 499 -20.63 24.33 12.30
C GLY A 499 -19.47 23.51 11.71
N LEU A 500 -18.61 24.12 10.89
CA LEU A 500 -17.22 23.64 10.73
C LEU A 500 -16.27 24.26 11.76
N GLY A 501 -16.83 24.70 12.89
CA GLY A 501 -16.09 25.22 14.02
C GLY A 501 -15.73 24.14 15.02
N PHE A 502 -14.49 24.14 15.47
CA PHE A 502 -14.08 23.33 16.61
C PHE A 502 -14.67 23.93 17.89
N ARG A 503 -15.29 23.08 18.70
CA ARG A 503 -15.64 23.41 20.07
C ARG A 503 -14.54 22.86 20.95
N TYR A 504 -13.85 23.72 21.69
CA TYR A 504 -12.88 23.31 22.69
C TYR A 504 -13.33 23.80 24.06
N ILE A 505 -13.01 22.99 25.06
CA ILE A 505 -13.20 23.34 26.46
C ILE A 505 -11.85 23.80 26.97
N ILE A 506 -11.74 25.07 27.34
CA ILE A 506 -10.55 25.58 28.01
C ILE A 506 -10.70 25.23 29.49
N LEU A 507 -9.82 24.34 29.97
CA LEU A 507 -9.64 24.09 31.40
C LEU A 507 -8.83 25.24 32.00
N GLN A 508 -9.36 25.87 33.03
CA GLN A 508 -8.64 26.92 33.75
C GLN A 508 -7.60 26.27 34.69
N PRO A 509 -6.41 26.87 34.87
CA PRO A 509 -5.43 26.36 35.83
C PRO A 509 -6.03 26.29 37.24
N GLY A 510 -5.89 25.13 37.89
CA GLY A 510 -6.37 24.86 39.25
C GLY A 510 -5.34 24.11 40.08
N ALA A 511 -5.59 24.01 41.39
CA ALA A 511 -4.81 23.16 42.28
C ALA A 511 -5.39 21.74 42.30
N PHE A 512 -4.59 20.74 42.71
CA PHE A 512 -4.90 19.31 42.64
C PHE A 512 -6.20 18.89 43.37
N ASP A 513 -6.65 19.72 44.29
CA ASP A 513 -7.78 19.52 45.20
C ASP A 513 -8.95 20.50 44.96
N THR A 514 -8.97 21.18 43.81
CA THR A 514 -10.00 22.18 43.48
C THR A 514 -10.86 21.78 42.31
N ASP A 515 -12.12 22.20 42.33
CA ASP A 515 -13.07 21.99 41.23
C ASP A 515 -12.48 22.44 39.89
N ILE A 516 -12.59 21.58 38.88
CA ILE A 516 -12.16 21.89 37.52
C ILE A 516 -13.09 22.96 36.95
N LYS A 517 -12.56 24.18 36.82
CA LYS A 517 -13.27 25.28 36.15
C LYS A 517 -12.98 25.21 34.66
N CYS A 518 -14.03 25.26 33.85
CA CYS A 518 -13.88 25.23 32.41
C CYS A 518 -14.76 26.28 31.71
N SER A 519 -14.35 26.64 30.50
CA SER A 519 -15.13 27.51 29.62
C SER A 519 -15.24 26.87 28.24
N LEU A 520 -16.45 26.80 27.71
CA LEU A 520 -16.71 26.30 26.37
C LEU A 520 -16.49 27.43 25.37
N VAL A 521 -15.56 27.23 24.44
CA VAL A 521 -15.29 28.13 23.33
C VAL A 521 -15.67 27.45 22.03
N GLN A 522 -16.31 28.21 21.14
CA GLN A 522 -16.67 27.77 19.81
C GLN A 522 -15.89 28.64 18.81
N ASP A 523 -14.79 28.11 18.30
CA ASP A 523 -14.07 28.74 17.17
C ASP A 523 -14.73 28.26 15.89
N VAL A 524 -15.37 29.18 15.18
CA VAL A 524 -16.12 28.92 13.94
C VAL A 524 -15.21 28.98 12.71
N ASP A 525 -14.03 29.59 12.84
CA ASP A 525 -13.24 30.08 11.71
C ASP A 525 -11.82 29.46 11.64
N GLY A 526 -11.42 28.66 12.65
CA GLY A 526 -10.11 28.00 12.69
C GLY A 526 -8.95 28.98 12.79
N THR A 527 -9.23 30.21 13.22
CA THR A 527 -8.26 31.30 13.32
C THR A 527 -7.51 31.32 14.65
N ASP A 528 -8.03 30.66 15.68
CA ASP A 528 -7.35 30.56 16.96
C ASP A 528 -6.35 29.39 16.92
N ARG A 529 -5.08 29.71 16.63
CA ARG A 529 -3.97 28.74 16.57
C ARG A 529 -3.27 28.55 17.92
N THR A 530 -3.95 28.81 19.03
CA THR A 530 -3.37 28.62 20.36
C THR A 530 -3.03 27.12 20.54
N PRO A 531 -1.77 26.76 20.85
CA PRO A 531 -1.39 25.37 21.11
C PRO A 531 -2.22 24.79 22.25
N TYR A 532 -2.77 23.59 22.07
CA TYR A 532 -3.58 22.90 23.07
C TYR A 532 -3.10 21.46 23.27
N GLU A 533 -3.27 20.94 24.49
CA GLU A 533 -3.19 19.51 24.79
C GLU A 533 -4.63 18.96 24.81
N ALA A 534 -4.92 17.95 23.99
CA ALA A 534 -6.28 17.44 23.81
C ALA A 534 -6.56 16.22 24.70
N LEU A 535 -7.69 16.24 25.40
CA LEU A 535 -8.35 15.07 25.98
C LEU A 535 -9.52 14.68 25.07
N SER A 536 -9.54 13.45 24.57
CA SER A 536 -10.61 12.93 23.69
C SER A 536 -11.83 12.50 24.50
N TYR A 537 -13.04 12.89 24.07
CA TYR A 537 -14.32 12.39 24.58
C TYR A 537 -15.35 12.29 23.45
N VAL A 538 -16.40 11.47 23.64
CA VAL A 538 -17.48 11.27 22.66
C VAL A 538 -18.84 11.58 23.30
N TRP A 539 -19.75 12.24 22.59
CA TRP A 539 -21.13 12.51 23.03
C TRP A 539 -22.17 11.69 22.26
N GLY A 540 -23.25 11.33 22.96
CA GLY A 540 -24.49 10.76 22.42
C GLY A 540 -25.62 11.78 22.23
N LYS A 541 -26.86 11.31 22.03
CA LYS A 541 -28.05 12.15 21.79
C LYS A 541 -28.38 13.00 23.03
N SER A 542 -28.74 14.27 22.84
CA SER A 542 -29.06 15.22 23.93
C SER A 542 -30.26 14.85 24.81
N THR A 543 -31.01 13.82 24.44
CA THR A 543 -32.17 13.29 25.18
C THR A 543 -31.80 12.14 26.10
N ASP A 544 -30.56 11.65 26.05
CA ASP A 544 -30.08 10.46 26.75
C ASP A 544 -28.86 10.85 27.59
N THR A 545 -29.10 11.72 28.57
CA THR A 545 -28.06 12.23 29.47
C THR A 545 -28.10 11.49 30.81
N ILE A 546 -26.96 10.99 31.26
CA ILE A 546 -26.76 10.60 32.66
C ILE A 546 -25.99 11.71 33.38
N SER A 547 -26.34 11.95 34.65
CA SER A 547 -25.57 12.84 35.51
C SER A 547 -24.31 12.09 35.95
N ILE A 548 -23.14 12.70 35.77
CA ILE A 548 -21.87 12.16 36.26
C ILE A 548 -21.43 13.09 37.39
N ASP A 549 -21.47 12.58 38.62
CA ASP A 549 -20.80 13.21 39.76
C ASP A 549 -19.37 12.68 39.81
N ILE A 550 -18.38 13.54 39.61
CA ILE A 550 -16.96 13.16 39.64
C ILE A 550 -16.41 13.40 41.05
N ASP A 551 -16.79 12.53 41.97
CA ASP A 551 -16.23 12.39 43.32
C ASP A 551 -14.99 11.45 43.30
N GLY A 552 -14.11 11.61 42.31
CA GLY A 552 -12.92 10.74 42.15
C GLY A 552 -13.23 9.27 41.80
N ASN A 553 -14.47 8.96 41.42
CA ASN A 553 -14.90 7.63 40.95
C ASN A 553 -14.77 7.53 39.43
N VAL A 554 -14.08 6.50 38.93
CA VAL A 554 -13.94 6.19 37.50
C VAL A 554 -15.05 5.23 37.06
N VAL A 555 -15.80 5.59 36.02
CA VAL A 555 -16.83 4.72 35.45
C VAL A 555 -16.25 3.97 34.25
N ILE A 556 -16.16 2.64 34.37
CA ILE A 556 -15.75 1.73 33.32
C ILE A 556 -16.99 1.31 32.53
N TRP A 557 -17.21 1.95 31.39
CA TRP A 557 -18.34 1.63 30.52
C TRP A 557 -17.98 0.55 29.49
N LEU A 558 -18.62 -0.62 29.60
CA LEU A 558 -18.37 -1.79 28.75
C LEU A 558 -19.27 -1.88 27.52
N GLY A 559 -20.10 -0.87 27.26
CA GLY A 559 -21.05 -0.85 26.13
C GLY A 559 -22.46 -1.25 26.52
N ARG A 560 -23.35 -1.30 25.52
CA ARG A 560 -24.75 -1.72 25.71
C ARG A 560 -24.85 -3.23 25.95
N GLU A 561 -25.88 -3.65 26.69
CA GLU A 561 -26.14 -5.07 26.95
C GLU A 561 -26.29 -5.91 25.67
N ASP A 562 -26.88 -5.34 24.62
CA ASP A 562 -27.17 -5.98 23.33
C ASP A 562 -26.01 -5.95 22.33
N GLU A 563 -24.87 -5.33 22.67
CA GLU A 563 -23.72 -5.30 21.76
C GLU A 563 -23.15 -6.71 21.50
N PRO A 564 -22.74 -7.01 20.26
CA PRO A 564 -22.24 -8.31 19.86
C PRO A 564 -20.86 -8.63 20.47
N VAL A 565 -20.69 -9.87 20.94
CA VAL A 565 -19.42 -10.42 21.48
C VAL A 565 -18.85 -11.49 20.53
N LYS A 566 -17.55 -11.80 20.65
CA LYS A 566 -16.79 -12.60 19.68
C LYS A 566 -17.02 -14.10 19.81
N VAL A 567 -17.09 -14.66 21.03
CA VAL A 567 -16.96 -16.11 21.24
C VAL A 567 -18.28 -16.80 21.65
N TYR A 568 -19.11 -16.18 22.49
CA TYR A 568 -20.27 -16.88 23.09
C TYR A 568 -21.61 -16.22 22.74
N LYS A 569 -22.25 -16.69 21.65
CA LYS A 569 -23.62 -16.28 21.24
C LYS A 569 -24.75 -17.15 21.79
N LYS A 570 -24.45 -18.20 22.55
CA LYS A 570 -25.39 -19.29 22.84
C LYS A 570 -26.27 -19.08 24.09
N TYR A 571 -26.05 -18.02 24.86
CA TYR A 571 -26.70 -17.81 26.17
C TYR A 571 -27.40 -16.44 26.23
N ASP A 572 -28.71 -16.45 26.46
CA ASP A 572 -29.63 -15.29 26.36
C ASP A 572 -30.00 -14.69 27.73
N ARG A 573 -29.10 -14.82 28.71
CA ARG A 573 -29.29 -14.30 30.06
C ARG A 573 -28.86 -12.83 30.18
N PRO A 574 -29.52 -11.99 31.00
CA PRO A 574 -29.12 -10.61 31.25
C PRO A 574 -27.75 -10.48 31.91
N ILE A 575 -27.03 -9.39 31.64
CA ILE A 575 -25.72 -9.11 32.28
C ILE A 575 -25.85 -8.87 33.79
N GLU A 576 -27.03 -8.47 34.25
CA GLU A 576 -27.34 -8.34 35.67
C GLU A 576 -27.09 -9.63 36.46
N ASP A 577 -27.40 -10.80 35.87
CA ASP A 577 -27.17 -12.11 36.51
C ASP A 577 -25.67 -12.37 36.76
N ALA A 578 -24.80 -11.92 35.85
CA ALA A 578 -23.34 -12.04 36.01
C ALA A 578 -22.81 -11.09 37.10
N PHE A 579 -23.34 -9.86 37.19
CA PHE A 579 -22.96 -8.93 38.25
C PHE A 579 -23.47 -9.39 39.61
N GLN A 580 -24.65 -10.01 39.66
CA GLN A 580 -25.16 -10.58 40.89
C GLN A 580 -24.32 -11.78 41.34
N LEU A 581 -23.98 -12.69 40.41
CA LEU A 581 -23.08 -13.81 40.72
C LEU A 581 -21.73 -13.33 41.25
N ALA A 582 -21.12 -12.30 40.66
CA ALA A 582 -19.88 -11.72 41.15
C ALA A 582 -20.02 -11.17 42.59
N LYS A 583 -21.13 -10.48 42.90
CA LYS A 583 -21.43 -10.02 44.27
C LYS A 583 -21.60 -11.18 45.24
N ASP A 584 -22.29 -12.23 44.82
CA ASP A 584 -22.54 -13.41 45.65
C ASP A 584 -21.24 -14.15 45.96
N ILE A 585 -20.35 -14.31 44.96
CA ILE A 585 -19.02 -14.90 45.11
C ILE A 585 -18.15 -14.06 46.06
N ALA A 586 -18.10 -12.75 45.87
CA ALA A 586 -17.31 -11.85 46.73
C ALA A 586 -17.77 -11.89 48.20
N ALA A 587 -19.06 -12.15 48.45
CA ALA A 587 -19.65 -12.18 49.79
C ALA A 587 -19.54 -13.55 50.50
N ILE A 588 -18.99 -14.59 49.85
CA ILE A 588 -18.92 -15.93 50.43
C ILE A 588 -17.84 -16.03 51.52
N PRO A 589 -18.17 -16.59 52.70
CA PRO A 589 -17.25 -16.67 53.84
C PRO A 589 -16.36 -17.93 53.85
N SER A 590 -16.66 -18.97 53.08
CA SER A 590 -15.90 -20.23 53.07
C SER A 590 -15.88 -20.95 51.71
N GLN A 591 -14.80 -21.69 51.42
CA GLN A 591 -14.62 -22.42 50.17
C GLN A 591 -15.71 -23.51 49.92
N ASN A 592 -16.26 -24.11 50.99
CA ASN A 592 -17.36 -25.08 50.86
C ASN A 592 -18.67 -24.42 50.40
N ASP A 593 -18.97 -23.21 50.87
CA ASP A 593 -20.16 -22.46 50.46
C ASP A 593 -20.03 -21.97 48.99
N LEU A 594 -18.80 -21.76 48.53
CA LEU A 594 -18.49 -21.43 47.13
C LEU A 594 -18.75 -22.62 46.21
N GLU A 595 -18.35 -23.83 46.61
CA GLU A 595 -18.64 -25.06 45.85
C GLU A 595 -20.16 -25.27 45.70
N ASP A 596 -20.91 -25.10 46.79
CA ASP A 596 -22.37 -25.19 46.80
C ASP A 596 -23.02 -24.15 45.89
N LEU A 597 -22.56 -22.88 45.94
CA LEU A 597 -23.06 -21.83 45.06
C LEU A 597 -22.79 -22.16 43.58
N LEU A 598 -21.56 -22.55 43.24
CA LEU A 598 -21.15 -22.81 41.86
C LEU A 598 -21.79 -24.08 41.27
N SER A 599 -22.18 -25.04 42.12
CA SER A 599 -22.72 -26.33 41.68
C SER A 599 -24.13 -26.23 41.06
N SER A 600 -24.85 -25.15 41.36
CA SER A 600 -26.21 -24.88 40.88
C SER A 600 -26.28 -24.58 39.37
N VAL A 601 -27.37 -25.00 38.71
CA VAL A 601 -27.58 -24.75 37.26
C VAL A 601 -27.66 -23.25 36.95
N ALA A 602 -28.27 -22.45 37.82
CA ALA A 602 -28.38 -21.00 37.64
C ALA A 602 -27.02 -20.31 37.71
N SER A 603 -26.16 -20.74 38.63
CA SER A 603 -24.80 -20.21 38.79
C SER A 603 -23.91 -20.59 37.61
N LYS A 604 -24.03 -21.82 37.09
CA LYS A 604 -23.32 -22.26 35.88
C LYS A 604 -23.67 -21.40 34.66
N ASP A 605 -24.97 -21.11 34.45
CA ASP A 605 -25.41 -20.20 33.38
C ASP A 605 -24.89 -18.77 33.59
N ALA A 606 -25.00 -18.23 34.81
CA ALA A 606 -24.53 -16.87 35.13
C ALA A 606 -23.00 -16.73 35.00
N PHE A 607 -22.25 -17.81 35.31
CA PHE A 607 -20.81 -17.88 35.11
C PHE A 607 -20.44 -17.79 33.62
N MET A 608 -21.25 -18.40 32.74
CA MET A 608 -21.08 -18.22 31.29
C MET A 608 -21.40 -16.80 30.81
N VAL A 609 -22.32 -16.08 31.46
CA VAL A 609 -22.57 -14.66 31.15
C VAL A 609 -21.40 -13.77 31.61
N LEU A 610 -20.72 -14.13 32.70
CA LEU A 610 -19.50 -13.46 33.15
C LEU A 610 -18.40 -13.54 32.07
N SER A 611 -18.30 -14.65 31.35
CA SER A 611 -17.37 -14.78 30.21
C SER A 611 -17.66 -13.81 29.06
N ARG A 612 -18.95 -13.58 28.76
CA ARG A 612 -19.41 -12.61 27.75
C ARG A 612 -19.03 -11.18 28.13
N LEU A 613 -18.93 -10.87 29.42
CA LEU A 613 -18.52 -9.55 29.89
C LEU A 613 -17.04 -9.27 29.59
N PHE A 614 -16.17 -10.25 29.80
CA PHE A 614 -14.74 -10.09 29.54
C PHE A 614 -14.41 -10.05 28.03
N ASP A 615 -15.34 -10.46 27.17
CA ASP A 615 -15.16 -10.53 25.70
C ASP A 615 -15.48 -9.17 25.04
N ARG A 616 -15.71 -8.16 25.88
CA ARG A 616 -15.96 -6.79 25.47
C ARG A 616 -14.65 -6.12 25.06
N THR A 617 -14.72 -5.36 23.98
CA THR A 617 -13.59 -4.65 23.37
C THR A 617 -12.85 -3.71 24.32
N TRP A 618 -13.48 -3.29 25.41
CA TRP A 618 -12.82 -2.50 26.46
C TRP A 618 -11.60 -3.24 27.02
N PHE A 619 -11.71 -4.52 27.40
CA PHE A 619 -10.60 -5.30 27.98
C PHE A 619 -9.41 -5.52 27.04
N GLU A 620 -9.59 -5.26 25.74
CA GLU A 620 -8.55 -5.40 24.73
C GLU A 620 -7.72 -4.12 24.55
N ARG A 621 -8.16 -2.97 25.06
CA ARG A 621 -7.51 -1.67 24.81
C ARG A 621 -6.33 -1.45 25.73
N VAL A 622 -5.19 -1.02 25.17
CA VAL A 622 -3.98 -0.74 25.98
C VAL A 622 -4.19 0.37 27.03
N TRP A 623 -5.02 1.37 26.70
CA TRP A 623 -5.30 2.51 27.58
C TRP A 623 -6.07 2.13 28.85
N VAL A 624 -6.71 0.97 28.89
CA VAL A 624 -7.42 0.49 30.08
C VAL A 624 -6.51 0.32 31.28
N LEU A 625 -5.22 0.02 31.06
CA LEU A 625 -4.26 -0.07 32.14
C LEU A 625 -4.17 1.24 32.93
N GLN A 626 -4.21 2.40 32.26
CA GLN A 626 -4.28 3.71 32.92
C GLN A 626 -5.61 3.97 33.57
N GLU A 627 -6.70 3.76 32.81
CA GLU A 627 -8.07 4.02 33.26
C GLU A 627 -8.37 3.27 34.57
N LEU A 628 -7.85 2.05 34.72
CA LEU A 628 -8.08 1.23 35.90
C LEU A 628 -7.07 1.48 37.03
N VAL A 629 -5.77 1.55 36.74
CA VAL A 629 -4.73 1.65 37.77
C VAL A 629 -4.71 3.04 38.42
N ALA A 630 -4.95 4.10 37.66
CA ALA A 630 -4.97 5.47 38.19
C ALA A 630 -6.26 5.79 38.99
N ALA A 631 -7.27 4.91 38.92
CA ALA A 631 -8.55 5.11 39.58
C ALA A 631 -8.48 4.78 41.08
N ALA A 632 -8.69 5.79 41.93
CA ALA A 632 -8.85 5.59 43.38
C ALA A 632 -10.06 4.70 43.72
N ARG A 633 -11.13 4.84 42.94
CA ARG A 633 -12.35 4.02 42.97
C ARG A 633 -12.85 3.83 41.54
N ALA A 634 -13.35 2.65 41.21
CA ALA A 634 -13.87 2.36 39.87
C ALA A 634 -15.16 1.52 39.93
N ASP A 635 -16.12 1.85 39.08
CA ASP A 635 -17.38 1.12 38.90
C ASP A 635 -17.46 0.56 37.47
N VAL A 636 -17.70 -0.75 37.34
CA VAL A 636 -17.93 -1.41 36.06
C VAL A 636 -19.40 -1.31 35.71
N VAL A 637 -19.70 -0.78 34.53
CA VAL A 637 -21.05 -0.52 34.05
C VAL A 637 -21.24 -1.13 32.67
N CYS A 638 -22.32 -1.90 32.49
CA CYS A 638 -22.73 -2.43 31.20
C CYS A 638 -24.25 -2.34 31.07
N GLY A 639 -24.73 -1.63 30.05
CA GLY A 639 -26.14 -1.30 29.92
C GLY A 639 -26.68 -0.52 31.12
N LYS A 640 -27.62 -1.10 31.86
CA LYS A 640 -28.21 -0.47 33.06
C LYS A 640 -27.61 -0.98 34.37
N SER A 641 -26.80 -2.02 34.31
CA SER A 641 -26.25 -2.69 35.48
C SER A 641 -24.88 -2.12 35.84
N SER A 642 -24.56 -2.07 37.13
CA SER A 642 -23.26 -1.67 37.63
C SER A 642 -22.80 -2.49 38.84
N ILE A 643 -21.48 -2.54 39.04
CA ILE A 643 -20.82 -3.20 40.16
C ILE A 643 -19.45 -2.56 40.43
N PRO A 644 -19.06 -2.33 41.69
CA PRO A 644 -17.73 -1.82 42.01
C PRO A 644 -16.62 -2.76 41.53
N TRP A 645 -15.53 -2.19 41.00
CA TRP A 645 -14.36 -2.97 40.58
C TRP A 645 -13.77 -3.80 41.73
N SER A 646 -13.77 -3.27 42.95
CA SER A 646 -13.29 -3.99 44.13
C SER A 646 -14.07 -5.27 44.40
N THR A 647 -15.38 -5.27 44.16
CA THR A 647 -16.22 -6.47 44.28
C THR A 647 -15.89 -7.49 43.19
N PHE A 648 -15.56 -7.03 41.98
CA PHE A 648 -15.06 -7.89 40.91
C PHE A 648 -13.71 -8.54 41.28
N GLU A 649 -12.82 -7.79 41.94
CA GLU A 649 -11.51 -8.23 42.39
C GLU A 649 -11.60 -9.25 43.55
N GLU A 650 -12.49 -9.02 44.51
CA GLU A 650 -12.77 -9.96 45.60
C GLU A 650 -13.38 -11.27 45.08
N ALA A 651 -14.34 -11.19 44.14
CA ALA A 651 -14.94 -12.36 43.51
C ALA A 651 -13.89 -13.20 42.77
N TYR A 652 -12.96 -12.53 42.08
CA TYR A 652 -11.87 -13.20 41.40
C TYR A 652 -10.93 -13.92 42.37
N ALA A 653 -10.49 -13.26 43.44
CA ALA A 653 -9.56 -13.84 44.40
C ALA A 653 -10.10 -15.15 45.01
N GLN A 654 -11.40 -15.16 45.32
CA GLN A 654 -12.10 -16.36 45.81
C GLN A 654 -12.10 -17.49 44.78
N LEU A 655 -12.38 -17.17 43.51
CA LEU A 655 -12.36 -18.16 42.42
C LEU A 655 -10.95 -18.67 42.10
N ASP A 656 -9.94 -17.79 42.09
CA ASP A 656 -8.55 -18.19 41.80
C ASP A 656 -8.02 -19.12 42.91
N GLU A 657 -8.30 -18.82 44.18
CA GLU A 657 -8.01 -19.72 45.31
C GLU A 657 -8.71 -21.07 45.11
N PHE A 658 -10.02 -21.06 44.83
CA PHE A 658 -10.83 -22.27 44.58
C PHE A 658 -10.29 -23.13 43.42
N PHE A 659 -9.82 -22.52 42.33
CA PHE A 659 -9.29 -23.23 41.16
C PHE A 659 -7.78 -23.54 41.25
N SER A 660 -7.08 -23.07 42.27
CA SER A 660 -5.63 -23.28 42.48
C SER A 660 -5.31 -24.55 43.28
N GLU A 661 -6.26 -25.07 44.08
CA GLU A 661 -6.08 -26.33 44.79
C GLU A 661 -6.13 -27.50 43.80
N GLU A 662 -5.07 -28.33 43.79
CA GLU A 662 -4.74 -29.33 42.76
C GLU A 662 -5.68 -30.57 42.70
N ILE A 663 -6.90 -30.45 43.20
CA ILE A 663 -7.90 -31.51 43.27
C ILE A 663 -9.16 -30.95 42.65
N TYR A 664 -9.56 -31.40 41.46
CA TYR A 664 -10.97 -31.66 41.11
C TYR A 664 -11.09 -32.10 39.64
N GLY A 665 -11.34 -33.40 39.46
CA GLY A 665 -11.67 -34.03 38.17
C GLY A 665 -13.14 -33.92 37.77
N ASP A 666 -14.00 -33.28 38.56
CA ASP A 666 -15.47 -33.25 38.33
C ASP A 666 -16.01 -31.91 37.79
N TRP A 667 -15.18 -30.86 37.70
CA TRP A 667 -15.52 -29.57 37.09
C TRP A 667 -15.18 -29.47 35.59
N VAL A 668 -15.09 -30.61 34.91
CA VAL A 668 -14.78 -30.79 33.47
C VAL A 668 -15.80 -30.10 32.53
N PHE A 669 -16.88 -29.51 33.06
CA PHE A 669 -17.89 -28.76 32.30
C PHE A 669 -17.68 -27.24 32.25
N LEU A 670 -16.78 -26.67 33.07
CA LEU A 670 -16.31 -25.31 32.82
C LEU A 670 -15.34 -25.39 31.65
N ASP A 671 -15.80 -24.93 30.48
CA ASP A 671 -15.04 -24.95 29.23
C ASP A 671 -13.56 -24.62 29.50
N SER A 672 -12.66 -25.54 29.13
CA SER A 672 -11.22 -25.30 29.24
C SER A 672 -10.83 -24.01 28.52
N ALA A 673 -11.59 -23.62 27.48
CA ALA A 673 -11.45 -22.34 26.80
C ALA A 673 -11.80 -21.13 27.68
N PHE A 674 -12.79 -21.23 28.59
CA PHE A 674 -13.04 -20.15 29.55
C PHE A 674 -11.86 -20.03 30.50
N ARG A 675 -11.47 -21.13 31.18
CA ARG A 675 -10.36 -21.16 32.16
C ARG A 675 -9.05 -20.61 31.58
N ASP A 676 -8.75 -21.02 30.36
CA ASP A 676 -7.54 -20.64 29.64
C ASP A 676 -7.56 -19.20 29.12
N TRP A 677 -8.72 -18.53 29.14
CA TRP A 677 -8.91 -17.18 28.63
C TRP A 677 -9.18 -16.14 29.72
N TRP A 678 -10.01 -16.42 30.73
CA TRP A 678 -10.35 -15.44 31.78
C TRP A 678 -9.22 -15.20 32.79
N ARG A 679 -8.50 -16.26 33.19
CA ARG A 679 -7.42 -16.20 34.19
C ARG A 679 -6.26 -15.32 33.73
N PRO A 680 -5.76 -15.39 32.47
CA PRO A 680 -4.76 -14.45 31.96
C PRO A 680 -5.26 -13.00 31.85
N VAL A 681 -6.53 -12.78 31.48
CA VAL A 681 -7.13 -11.45 31.35
C VAL A 681 -7.27 -10.78 32.72
N PHE A 682 -7.76 -11.49 33.73
CA PHE A 682 -7.98 -10.90 35.05
C PHE A 682 -6.68 -10.79 35.87
N ASN A 683 -5.81 -11.82 35.84
CA ASN A 683 -4.47 -11.73 36.47
C ASN A 683 -3.69 -10.52 35.92
N ARG A 684 -3.82 -10.19 34.63
CA ARG A 684 -3.19 -8.99 34.05
C ARG A 684 -3.59 -7.72 34.78
N PHE A 685 -4.89 -7.48 34.97
CA PHE A 685 -5.36 -6.24 35.56
C PHE A 685 -5.19 -6.20 37.08
N SER A 686 -5.42 -7.31 37.78
CA SER A 686 -5.29 -7.38 39.25
C SER A 686 -3.82 -7.36 39.70
N VAL A 687 -2.92 -8.14 39.07
CA VAL A 687 -1.48 -8.12 39.41
C VAL A 687 -0.88 -6.74 39.14
N LEU A 688 -1.23 -6.09 38.03
CA LEU A 688 -0.78 -4.73 37.74
C LEU A 688 -1.30 -3.73 38.79
N ARG A 689 -2.60 -3.76 39.12
CA ARG A 689 -3.19 -2.86 40.13
C ARG A 689 -2.59 -3.09 41.51
N GLN A 690 -2.44 -4.34 41.95
CA GLN A 690 -1.83 -4.69 43.24
C GLN A 690 -0.36 -4.26 43.32
N GLN A 691 0.41 -4.48 42.26
CA GLN A 691 1.82 -4.08 42.22
C GLN A 691 2.02 -2.56 42.05
N LEU A 692 1.12 -1.84 41.36
CA LEU A 692 1.16 -0.38 41.16
C LEU A 692 0.58 0.43 42.32
N THR A 693 -0.36 -0.12 43.08
CA THR A 693 -0.90 0.53 44.29
C THR A 693 -0.15 0.11 45.56
N GLY A 694 0.45 -1.08 45.58
CA GLY A 694 1.45 -1.49 46.56
C GLY A 694 2.81 -0.86 46.25
N ARG A 695 3.65 -0.59 47.26
CA ARG A 695 4.99 -0.05 47.04
C ARG A 695 5.80 -0.99 46.14
N TRP A 696 6.06 -0.57 44.91
CA TRP A 696 6.89 -1.24 43.92
C TRP A 696 8.21 -1.75 44.52
N THR A 697 8.51 -3.04 44.39
CA THR A 697 9.75 -3.67 44.92
C THR A 697 10.73 -4.10 43.82
N HIS A 698 10.72 -3.46 42.65
CA HIS A 698 11.74 -3.67 41.61
C HIS A 698 12.86 -2.61 41.67
N PRO A 699 14.11 -2.96 41.32
CA PRO A 699 15.30 -2.12 41.53
C PRO A 699 15.50 -0.97 40.50
N GLY A 700 14.43 -0.41 39.90
CA GLY A 700 14.52 0.78 39.02
C GLY A 700 13.45 0.87 37.90
N LEU A 701 13.26 2.09 37.37
CA LEU A 701 12.26 2.45 36.32
C LEU A 701 12.39 1.62 35.05
N GLU A 702 13.62 1.29 34.64
CA GLU A 702 13.88 0.57 33.40
C GLU A 702 13.50 -0.92 33.50
N HIS A 703 13.59 -1.52 34.69
CA HIS A 703 13.14 -2.89 34.94
C HIS A 703 11.61 -2.99 34.94
N ALA A 704 10.93 -1.94 35.45
CA ALA A 704 9.49 -1.79 35.41
C ALA A 704 8.93 -1.79 33.99
N ILE A 705 9.53 -0.95 33.14
CA ILE A 705 9.17 -0.80 31.74
C ILE A 705 9.32 -2.14 30.99
N LEU A 706 10.44 -2.84 31.19
CA LEU A 706 10.70 -4.15 30.56
C LEU A 706 9.72 -5.22 31.03
N PHE A 707 9.39 -5.26 32.32
CA PHE A 707 8.40 -6.21 32.85
C PHE A 707 7.01 -5.96 32.24
N ILE A 708 6.57 -4.71 32.19
CA ILE A 708 5.23 -4.39 31.67
C ILE A 708 5.15 -4.61 30.14
N LEU A 709 6.17 -4.20 29.40
CA LEU A 709 6.27 -4.42 27.95
C LEU A 709 6.35 -5.91 27.60
N GLY A 710 7.14 -6.69 28.34
CA GLY A 710 7.36 -8.11 28.07
C GLY A 710 6.21 -9.02 28.49
N THR A 711 5.38 -8.59 29.45
CA THR A 711 4.33 -9.44 30.07
C THR A 711 2.92 -9.07 29.60
N PHE A 712 2.63 -7.79 29.30
CA PHE A 712 1.24 -7.33 29.17
C PHE A 712 0.88 -6.66 27.83
N ILE A 713 1.85 -6.10 27.09
CA ILE A 713 1.57 -5.27 25.91
C ILE A 713 1.33 -6.07 24.61
N THR A 714 1.88 -7.28 24.50
CA THR A 714 1.72 -8.13 23.30
C THR A 714 0.27 -8.51 23.03
N GLU A 715 -0.54 -8.60 24.08
CA GLU A 715 -1.93 -9.06 24.05
C GLU A 715 -2.96 -7.93 24.14
N LEU A 716 -2.52 -6.66 24.16
CA LEU A 716 -3.40 -5.48 24.13
C LEU A 716 -3.37 -4.84 22.74
N SER A 717 -4.54 -4.41 22.30
CA SER A 717 -4.78 -3.70 21.04
C SER A 717 -4.59 -2.21 21.21
N ALA A 718 -3.96 -1.61 20.21
CA ALA A 718 -3.79 -0.16 20.07
C ALA A 718 -4.05 0.22 18.61
N THR A 719 -4.76 1.32 18.38
CA THR A 719 -5.01 1.84 17.03
C THR A 719 -3.76 2.50 16.45
N ASP A 720 -2.95 3.12 17.31
CA ASP A 720 -1.62 3.62 16.99
C ASP A 720 -0.57 2.75 17.70
N ASP A 721 0.43 2.26 16.97
CA ASP A 721 1.47 1.39 17.52
C ASP A 721 2.25 2.05 18.66
N ARG A 722 2.34 3.39 18.69
CA ARG A 722 3.02 4.15 19.75
C ARG A 722 2.24 4.16 21.06
N ASP A 723 0.92 4.02 21.02
CA ASP A 723 0.07 3.97 22.21
C ASP A 723 0.33 2.73 23.06
N ARG A 724 0.90 1.66 22.46
CA ARG A 724 1.41 0.52 23.23
C ARG A 724 2.45 0.95 24.25
N LEU A 725 3.25 1.96 23.93
CA LEU A 725 4.25 2.52 24.82
C LEU A 725 3.66 3.61 25.72
N TRP A 726 2.93 4.56 25.14
CA TRP A 726 2.37 5.70 25.89
C TRP A 726 1.32 5.29 26.92
N GLY A 727 0.58 4.21 26.64
CA GLY A 727 -0.34 3.55 27.54
C GLY A 727 0.31 3.07 28.84
N VAL A 728 1.63 2.84 28.85
CA VAL A 728 2.35 2.26 30.00
C VAL A 728 3.33 3.21 30.65
N ILE A 729 4.03 4.06 29.88
CA ILE A 729 5.06 4.97 30.45
C ILE A 729 4.48 5.89 31.54
N SER A 730 3.23 6.34 31.40
CA SER A 730 2.58 7.22 32.39
C SER A 730 2.30 6.52 33.73
N LEU A 731 2.11 5.20 33.73
CA LEU A 731 1.85 4.40 34.95
C LEU A 731 3.07 4.26 35.85
N ILE A 732 4.26 4.42 35.26
CA ILE A 732 5.55 4.20 35.91
C ILE A 732 6.19 5.57 36.29
N ALA A 733 5.56 6.67 35.89
CA ALA A 733 6.00 8.04 36.18
C ALA A 733 5.76 8.50 37.63
N HIS A 734 5.30 7.60 38.52
CA HIS A 734 4.94 7.96 39.89
C HIS A 734 6.14 8.43 40.76
N ASP A 735 7.38 8.08 40.39
CA ASP A 735 8.59 8.38 41.18
C ASP A 735 9.49 9.49 40.59
N GLY A 736 9.05 10.25 39.57
CA GLY A 736 9.81 11.40 39.06
C GLY A 736 9.37 11.90 37.67
N PRO A 737 9.87 13.06 37.21
CA PRO A 737 9.53 13.60 35.90
C PRO A 737 9.96 12.62 34.79
N ILE A 738 9.03 12.31 33.89
CA ILE A 738 9.30 11.53 32.69
C ILE A 738 10.42 12.25 31.93
N ASP A 739 11.51 11.53 31.63
CA ASP A 739 12.58 12.01 30.77
C ASP A 739 11.97 12.62 29.50
N ALA A 740 12.35 13.84 29.12
CA ALA A 740 11.80 14.52 27.95
C ALA A 740 11.96 13.68 26.65
N ALA A 741 12.93 12.77 26.61
CA ALA A 741 13.11 11.82 25.51
C ALA A 741 12.00 10.76 25.40
N LEU A 742 11.26 10.50 26.49
CA LEU A 742 10.17 9.52 26.60
C LEU A 742 8.78 10.19 26.72
N ALA A 743 8.70 11.51 26.56
CA ALA A 743 7.42 12.20 26.50
C ALA A 743 6.64 11.78 25.23
N PRO A 744 5.30 11.68 25.30
CA PRO A 744 4.49 11.36 24.13
C PRO A 744 4.73 12.37 22.98
N ASP A 745 5.31 11.89 21.88
CA ASP A 745 5.52 12.69 20.67
C ASP A 745 5.00 11.95 19.43
N TYR A 746 3.76 12.25 19.07
CA TYR A 746 3.11 11.69 17.90
C TYR A 746 3.62 12.27 16.56
N ARG A 747 4.57 13.22 16.59
CA ARG A 747 5.26 13.68 15.37
C ARG A 747 6.40 12.72 14.97
N LYS A 748 6.89 11.91 15.90
CA LYS A 748 7.91 10.88 15.62
C LYS A 748 7.24 9.61 15.07
N PRO A 749 7.76 8.99 13.98
CA PRO A 749 7.25 7.70 13.52
C PRO A 749 7.53 6.60 14.56
N ALA A 750 6.66 5.60 14.65
CA ALA A 750 6.73 4.55 15.67
C ALA A 750 8.10 3.87 15.80
N PRO A 751 8.80 3.48 14.70
CA PRO A 751 10.14 2.90 14.78
C PRO A 751 11.18 3.76 15.51
N ARG A 752 11.04 5.10 15.42
CA ARG A 752 11.93 6.05 16.10
C ARG A 752 11.64 6.14 17.59
N VAL A 753 10.36 6.19 17.95
CA VAL A 753 9.92 6.12 19.36
C VAL A 753 10.42 4.82 20.03
N PHE A 754 10.35 3.71 19.31
CA PHE A 754 10.80 2.40 19.77
C PHE A 754 12.32 2.30 19.95
N ALA A 755 13.08 2.91 19.04
CA ALA A 755 14.54 3.00 19.15
C ALA A 755 14.99 3.90 20.30
N ASP A 756 14.31 5.04 20.51
CA ASP A 756 14.58 5.96 21.63
C ASP A 756 14.38 5.25 22.99
N LEU A 757 13.30 4.48 23.12
CA LEU A 757 13.05 3.65 24.30
C LEU A 757 14.12 2.58 24.51
N ALA A 758 14.44 1.81 23.47
CA ALA A 758 15.43 0.75 23.55
C ALA A 758 16.81 1.28 23.96
N ARG A 759 17.18 2.44 23.41
CA ARG A 759 18.39 3.17 23.78
C ARG A 759 18.37 3.57 25.25
N ARG A 760 17.27 4.16 25.74
CA ARG A 760 17.14 4.57 27.15
C ARG A 760 17.23 3.39 28.11
N LEU A 761 16.63 2.25 27.77
CA LEU A 761 16.70 1.02 28.56
C LEU A 761 18.12 0.47 28.62
N ILE A 762 18.82 0.42 27.48
CA ILE A 762 20.20 -0.07 27.41
C ILE A 762 21.16 0.84 28.19
N VAL A 763 21.04 2.16 28.04
CA VAL A 763 21.88 3.13 28.77
C VAL A 763 21.55 3.15 30.26
N GLY A 764 20.26 3.11 30.61
CA GLY A 764 19.79 3.20 32.00
C GLY A 764 20.11 1.95 32.83
N THR A 765 19.99 0.76 32.23
CA THR A 765 20.30 -0.50 32.92
C THR A 765 21.77 -0.93 32.78
N GLY A 766 22.49 -0.41 31.80
CA GLY A 766 23.81 -0.92 31.40
C GLY A 766 23.76 -2.35 30.83
N SER A 767 22.57 -2.85 30.48
CA SER A 767 22.32 -4.22 30.04
C SER A 767 21.89 -4.27 28.58
N LEU A 768 22.29 -5.32 27.87
CA LEU A 768 21.84 -5.62 26.51
C LEU A 768 20.63 -6.55 26.48
N ALA A 769 19.98 -6.81 27.64
CA ALA A 769 18.82 -7.71 27.73
C ALA A 769 17.67 -7.31 26.80
N THR A 770 17.49 -6.01 26.53
CA THR A 770 16.52 -5.47 25.58
C THR A 770 16.65 -6.05 24.17
N LEU A 771 17.87 -6.44 23.76
CA LEU A 771 18.12 -7.04 22.43
C LEU A 771 17.46 -8.42 22.27
N HIS A 772 17.10 -9.09 23.38
CA HIS A 772 16.39 -10.37 23.32
C HIS A 772 14.98 -10.24 22.72
N ALA A 773 14.42 -9.03 22.77
CA ALA A 773 13.11 -8.71 22.20
C ALA A 773 13.16 -8.29 20.72
N CYS A 774 14.35 -8.23 20.10
CA CYS A 774 14.51 -7.92 18.68
C CYS A 774 14.26 -9.18 17.81
N ASP A 775 13.48 -9.02 16.74
CA ASP A 775 13.26 -10.08 15.75
C ASP A 775 14.32 -10.05 14.64
N HIS A 776 14.59 -11.18 13.98
CA HIS A 776 15.65 -11.28 12.95
C HIS A 776 15.27 -10.66 11.60
N ILE A 777 14.00 -10.28 11.42
CA ILE A 777 13.47 -9.62 10.23
C ILE A 777 13.11 -8.19 10.66
N ALA A 778 14.07 -7.27 10.55
CA ALA A 778 13.80 -5.85 10.80
C ALA A 778 12.72 -5.36 9.83
N ALA A 779 11.68 -4.71 10.35
CA ALA A 779 10.73 -3.98 9.52
C ALA A 779 11.44 -2.79 8.83
N ASP A 780 10.97 -2.40 7.64
CA ASP A 780 11.54 -1.27 6.89
C ASP A 780 11.69 -0.03 7.80
N ASN A 781 12.89 0.57 7.81
CA ASN A 781 13.27 1.78 8.57
C ASN A 781 13.39 1.69 10.10
N GLN A 782 13.49 0.49 10.71
CA GLN A 782 13.84 0.35 12.14
C GLN A 782 15.30 -0.13 12.34
N PRO A 783 16.07 0.44 13.29
CA PRO A 783 17.40 -0.10 13.62
C PRO A 783 17.31 -1.54 14.13
N SER A 784 18.21 -2.41 13.68
CA SER A 784 18.19 -3.85 14.01
C SER A 784 18.37 -4.18 15.49
N TRP A 785 18.80 -3.21 16.31
CA TRP A 785 18.96 -3.33 17.76
C TRP A 785 17.75 -2.80 18.55
N ALA A 786 16.74 -2.23 17.88
CA ALA A 786 15.53 -1.70 18.51
C ALA A 786 14.36 -2.68 18.32
N PRO A 787 13.72 -3.17 19.41
CA PRO A 787 12.51 -3.99 19.30
C PRO A 787 11.35 -3.20 18.70
N SER A 788 10.48 -3.86 17.94
CA SER A 788 9.29 -3.22 17.38
C SER A 788 8.20 -2.93 18.43
N TRP A 789 8.29 -3.53 19.64
CA TRP A 789 7.33 -3.43 20.76
C TRP A 789 5.84 -3.71 20.44
N THR A 790 5.50 -3.95 19.17
CA THR A 790 4.17 -4.30 18.64
C THR A 790 4.00 -5.81 18.50
N ARG A 791 5.10 -6.55 18.35
CA ARG A 791 5.15 -8.01 18.16
C ARG A 791 6.35 -8.57 18.92
N ILE A 792 6.21 -8.80 20.22
CA ILE A 792 7.26 -9.49 20.99
C ILE A 792 6.93 -10.99 20.91
N ASN A 793 7.60 -11.70 20.00
CA ASN A 793 7.39 -13.14 19.78
C ASN A 793 8.02 -14.03 20.87
N ARG A 794 8.70 -13.45 21.86
CA ARG A 794 9.39 -14.19 22.95
C ARG A 794 9.14 -13.51 24.30
N PRO A 795 8.57 -14.20 25.30
CA PRO A 795 8.43 -13.64 26.64
C PRO A 795 9.80 -13.26 27.20
N ILE A 796 9.95 -12.03 27.68
CA ILE A 796 11.15 -11.58 28.37
C ILE A 796 11.10 -12.15 29.79
N HIS A 797 11.52 -13.41 29.98
CA HIS A 797 11.59 -14.00 31.32
C HIS A 797 12.69 -13.32 32.14
N LEU A 798 12.30 -12.35 32.97
CA LEU A 798 13.18 -11.58 33.85
C LEU A 798 13.60 -12.32 35.13
N LEU A 799 13.37 -13.63 35.25
CA LEU A 799 13.66 -14.39 36.48
C LEU A 799 15.15 -14.38 36.89
N HIS A 800 16.07 -13.94 36.03
CA HIS A 800 17.50 -13.88 36.36
C HIS A 800 18.15 -12.49 36.11
N ALA A 801 17.37 -11.43 35.88
CA ALA A 801 17.94 -10.07 35.82
C ALA A 801 18.48 -9.59 37.19
N THR A 802 18.16 -10.30 38.28
CA THR A 802 18.72 -10.07 39.62
C THR A 802 19.99 -10.88 39.90
N THR A 803 20.40 -11.80 39.02
CA THR A 803 21.74 -12.39 39.12
C THR A 803 22.66 -11.49 38.32
N PRO A 804 23.55 -10.71 38.97
CA PRO A 804 24.59 -10.03 38.22
C PRO A 804 25.36 -11.14 37.52
N LEU A 805 25.33 -11.18 36.19
CA LEU A 805 26.39 -11.81 35.42
C LEU A 805 27.66 -11.11 35.90
N ARG A 806 28.31 -11.65 36.94
CA ARG A 806 29.59 -11.13 37.41
C ARG A 806 30.49 -11.20 36.19
N PRO A 807 30.97 -10.06 35.66
CA PRO A 807 31.92 -10.15 34.59
C PRO A 807 33.12 -10.95 35.11
N PRO A 808 33.74 -11.85 34.32
CA PRO A 808 35.08 -12.31 34.63
C PRO A 808 35.96 -11.06 34.84
N PRO A 809 37.01 -11.12 35.68
CA PRO A 809 37.75 -9.92 36.09
C PRO A 809 38.29 -9.18 34.87
N GLY A 810 37.61 -8.10 34.50
CA GLY A 810 37.79 -7.38 33.26
C GLY A 810 36.90 -6.13 33.26
N PRO A 811 37.28 -5.07 32.51
CA PRO A 811 36.51 -3.84 32.49
C PRO A 811 35.08 -4.10 31.99
N PRO A 812 34.07 -3.40 32.53
CA PRO A 812 32.67 -3.56 32.08
C PRO A 812 32.57 -3.29 30.57
N PRO A 813 31.66 -3.98 29.86
CA PRO A 813 31.49 -3.79 28.42
C PRO A 813 31.18 -2.31 28.13
N SER A 814 31.92 -1.69 27.22
CA SER A 814 31.68 -0.29 26.86
C SER A 814 30.58 -0.21 25.81
N ILE A 815 29.42 0.32 26.17
CA ILE A 815 28.27 0.52 25.29
C ILE A 815 28.24 2.00 24.88
N SER A 816 28.11 2.27 23.58
CA SER A 816 28.01 3.62 23.02
C SER A 816 27.11 3.62 21.80
N PHE A 817 26.48 4.76 21.51
CA PHE A 817 25.67 4.94 20.30
C PHE A 817 26.40 5.91 19.35
N ALA A 818 26.55 5.51 18.09
CA ALA A 818 27.17 6.32 17.05
C ALA A 818 26.07 6.87 16.13
N GLY A 819 25.54 8.04 16.48
CA GLY A 819 24.34 8.58 15.83
C GLY A 819 23.07 7.84 16.25
N ASP A 820 21.98 8.03 15.49
CA ASP A 820 20.66 7.54 15.88
C ASP A 820 20.41 6.07 15.55
N ASP A 821 21.19 5.50 14.63
CA ASP A 821 20.94 4.16 14.06
C ASP A 821 21.97 3.09 14.45
N VAL A 822 23.10 3.46 15.08
CA VAL A 822 24.19 2.51 15.34
C VAL A 822 24.45 2.33 16.84
N LEU A 823 24.25 1.11 17.33
CA LEU A 823 24.69 0.65 18.66
C LEU A 823 26.08 0.02 18.56
N ARG A 824 27.04 0.52 19.34
CA ARG A 824 28.38 -0.05 19.49
C ARG A 824 28.54 -0.65 20.89
N ALA A 825 28.73 -1.95 20.97
CA ALA A 825 29.10 -2.64 22.21
C ALA A 825 30.51 -3.21 22.08
N ARG A 826 31.38 -2.92 23.06
CA ARG A 826 32.74 -3.48 23.15
C ARG A 826 32.76 -4.48 24.30
N GLY A 827 32.88 -5.77 23.97
CA GLY A 827 32.93 -6.87 24.95
C GLY A 827 34.26 -7.62 24.95
N VAL A 828 34.39 -8.61 25.83
CA VAL A 828 35.51 -9.56 25.87
C VAL A 828 35.29 -10.63 24.81
N ARG A 829 36.32 -10.96 24.02
CA ARG A 829 36.29 -12.05 23.04
C ARG A 829 36.34 -13.40 23.78
N LEU A 830 35.21 -14.08 23.88
CA LEU A 830 35.11 -15.37 24.60
C LEU A 830 35.76 -16.55 23.85
N GLY A 831 35.98 -16.44 22.54
CA GLY A 831 36.64 -17.46 21.71
C GLY A 831 36.44 -17.24 20.20
N ALA A 832 36.99 -18.13 19.37
CA ALA A 832 36.79 -18.14 17.91
C ALA A 832 36.30 -19.54 17.49
N VAL A 833 35.11 -19.62 16.89
CA VAL A 833 34.56 -20.88 16.38
C VAL A 833 35.36 -21.30 15.14
N ARG A 834 36.13 -22.39 15.24
CA ARG A 834 36.99 -22.88 14.16
C ARG A 834 36.32 -23.90 13.23
N ALA A 835 35.25 -24.55 13.67
CA ALA A 835 34.46 -25.47 12.85
C ALA A 835 33.04 -25.61 13.40
N VAL A 836 32.07 -25.78 12.51
CA VAL A 836 30.68 -26.14 12.84
C VAL A 836 30.41 -27.48 12.17
N THR A 837 30.14 -28.53 12.94
CA THR A 837 29.80 -29.86 12.42
C THR A 837 28.29 -30.02 12.22
N PRO A 838 27.83 -30.79 11.21
CA PRO A 838 26.41 -31.08 11.04
C PRO A 838 25.89 -31.97 12.18
N ALA A 839 24.67 -31.70 12.65
CA ALA A 839 24.06 -32.33 13.80
C ALA A 839 23.97 -33.87 13.74
N CYS A 840 24.22 -34.54 14.87
CA CYS A 840 23.93 -35.96 15.09
C CYS A 840 22.41 -36.19 15.24
N ARG A 841 21.86 -37.20 14.55
CA ARG A 841 20.48 -37.68 14.76
C ARG A 841 20.39 -38.56 16.01
N VAL A 842 19.41 -38.31 16.87
CA VAL A 842 19.01 -39.23 17.95
C VAL A 842 17.63 -39.81 17.60
N GLU A 843 17.53 -41.13 17.52
CA GLU A 843 16.26 -41.86 17.31
C GLU A 843 15.52 -42.06 18.63
N ASN A 844 14.23 -41.73 18.67
CA ASN A 844 13.40 -41.85 19.87
C ASN A 844 12.53 -43.14 19.78
N ARG A 845 12.69 -44.08 20.71
CA ARG A 845 11.82 -45.27 20.85
C ARG A 845 10.88 -45.12 22.06
N GLY A 846 9.58 -45.02 21.79
CA GLY A 846 8.49 -45.61 22.57
C GLY A 846 8.20 -45.14 24.01
N THR A 847 7.07 -44.44 24.15
CA THR A 847 6.12 -44.32 25.29
C THR A 847 6.39 -45.06 26.61
N ALA A 848 6.72 -44.32 27.68
CA ALA A 848 6.45 -44.65 29.10
C ALA A 848 6.54 -43.38 29.98
N SER A 849 5.83 -43.36 31.11
CA SER A 849 5.53 -42.19 31.99
C SER A 849 6.71 -41.33 32.43
N TRP A 850 6.49 -40.01 32.44
CA TRP A 850 7.49 -38.94 32.57
C TRP A 850 8.18 -38.77 33.93
N THR A 851 7.82 -39.49 34.99
CA THR A 851 8.31 -39.19 36.35
C THR A 851 9.41 -40.09 36.89
N THR A 852 9.90 -41.11 36.17
CA THR A 852 10.82 -42.10 36.79
C THR A 852 12.08 -42.50 35.99
N ALA A 853 12.39 -41.87 34.87
CA ALA A 853 13.48 -42.36 33.97
C ALA A 853 14.77 -41.51 33.87
N PHE A 854 14.91 -40.37 34.55
CA PHE A 854 16.07 -39.47 34.36
C PHE A 854 17.05 -39.37 35.54
N ALA A 855 17.10 -40.36 36.43
CA ALA A 855 18.11 -40.44 37.49
C ALA A 855 19.46 -41.11 37.10
N PRO A 856 19.55 -42.07 36.16
CA PRO A 856 20.84 -42.74 35.88
C PRO A 856 21.58 -42.32 34.60
N LEU A 857 21.04 -41.45 33.74
CA LEU A 857 21.70 -41.05 32.48
C LEU A 857 22.82 -40.00 32.63
N PHE A 858 23.10 -39.52 33.85
CA PHE A 858 24.10 -38.48 34.12
C PHE A 858 25.54 -39.00 34.31
N SER A 859 25.80 -40.31 34.29
CA SER A 859 27.14 -40.86 34.58
C SER A 859 27.94 -41.32 33.35
N GLY A 860 27.38 -41.29 32.14
CA GLY A 860 28.02 -41.84 30.92
C GLY A 860 28.52 -40.84 29.89
N TRP A 861 28.31 -39.53 30.08
CA TRP A 861 28.60 -38.48 29.07
C TRP A 861 29.86 -37.65 29.39
N GLU A 862 30.75 -38.13 30.26
CA GLU A 862 31.97 -37.40 30.65
C GLU A 862 33.18 -37.56 29.71
N ALA A 863 33.09 -38.27 28.58
CA ALA A 863 34.25 -38.47 27.72
C ALA A 863 33.88 -38.40 26.22
N GLY A 864 34.13 -37.26 25.56
CA GLY A 864 34.08 -37.28 24.10
C GLY A 864 34.29 -36.01 23.30
N LEU A 865 33.98 -34.80 23.80
CA LEU A 865 33.79 -33.67 22.87
C LEU A 865 34.73 -32.47 22.98
N TRP A 866 35.65 -32.40 23.95
CA TRP A 866 36.65 -31.33 23.98
C TRP A 866 38.00 -31.83 24.49
N ARG A 867 39.01 -31.84 23.62
CA ARG A 867 40.43 -31.99 24.00
C ARG A 867 41.05 -30.59 23.95
N VAL A 868 41.34 -30.01 25.11
CA VAL A 868 42.14 -28.78 25.21
C VAL A 868 43.60 -29.19 24.95
N VAL A 869 44.19 -28.70 23.87
CA VAL A 869 45.64 -28.82 23.63
C VAL A 869 46.27 -27.55 24.21
N GLU A 870 47.12 -27.73 25.23
CA GLU A 870 47.91 -26.68 25.86
C GLU A 870 48.73 -25.91 24.83
N GLY A 871 48.60 -24.58 24.85
CA GLY A 871 49.51 -23.65 24.20
C GLY A 871 50.05 -22.72 25.27
N ASP A 872 51.37 -22.74 25.44
CA ASP A 872 52.13 -22.18 26.56
C ASP A 872 51.72 -20.77 27.02
N GLY A 873 51.31 -20.68 28.28
CA GLY A 873 51.03 -19.42 28.97
C GLY A 873 50.17 -19.66 30.20
N GLY A 874 50.82 -20.00 31.32
CA GLY A 874 50.19 -20.53 32.53
C GLY A 874 49.05 -19.70 33.12
N GLY A 875 48.04 -20.43 33.63
CA GLY A 875 46.91 -19.88 34.38
C GLY A 875 45.76 -20.89 34.48
N GLY A 876 46.02 -22.05 35.08
CA GLY A 876 44.98 -23.05 35.34
C GLY A 876 43.96 -22.49 36.35
N GLY A 877 42.72 -22.30 35.90
CA GLY A 877 41.65 -21.81 36.77
C GLY A 877 40.21 -21.94 36.27
N ASP A 878 39.96 -22.33 35.00
CA ASP A 878 38.64 -22.03 34.41
C ASP A 878 37.95 -23.18 33.65
N GLU A 879 38.32 -24.43 33.91
CA GLU A 879 37.66 -25.58 33.26
C GLU A 879 36.31 -25.94 33.94
N LYS A 880 36.17 -25.67 35.25
CA LYS A 880 34.97 -25.99 36.02
C LYS A 880 33.83 -25.00 35.76
N ALA A 881 34.13 -23.69 35.73
CA ALA A 881 33.14 -22.65 35.47
C ALA A 881 32.57 -22.74 34.04
N PHE A 882 33.40 -23.11 33.07
CA PHE A 882 32.97 -23.34 31.69
C PHE A 882 32.05 -24.56 31.55
N ARG A 883 32.31 -25.65 32.27
CA ARG A 883 31.43 -26.84 32.28
C ARG A 883 30.09 -26.55 32.96
N ASP A 884 30.07 -25.78 34.04
CA ASP A 884 28.84 -25.45 34.75
C ASP A 884 27.93 -24.52 33.92
N ALA A 885 28.51 -23.55 33.21
CA ALA A 885 27.75 -22.65 32.31
C ALA A 885 27.12 -23.37 31.09
N CYS A 886 27.82 -24.37 30.52
CA CYS A 886 27.27 -25.16 29.43
C CYS A 886 26.15 -26.12 29.87
N ARG A 887 26.15 -26.53 31.15
CA ARG A 887 25.15 -27.43 31.72
C ARG A 887 23.81 -26.71 31.98
N GLU A 888 23.85 -25.44 32.39
CA GLU A 888 22.64 -24.61 32.54
C GLU A 888 21.99 -24.24 31.20
N ALA A 889 22.79 -23.96 30.17
CA ALA A 889 22.27 -23.64 28.83
C ALA A 889 21.52 -24.81 28.17
N PHE A 890 21.86 -26.06 28.50
CA PHE A 890 21.25 -27.27 27.92
C PHE A 890 19.94 -27.68 28.61
N LEU A 891 19.75 -27.33 29.89
CA LEU A 891 18.49 -27.56 30.63
C LEU A 891 17.37 -26.61 30.19
N PHE A 892 17.70 -25.41 29.73
CA PHE A 892 16.74 -24.37 29.32
C PHE A 892 16.01 -24.65 28.00
N GLY A 893 16.53 -25.58 27.18
CA GLY A 893 15.99 -25.88 25.84
C GLY A 893 14.76 -26.79 25.80
N PHE A 894 14.36 -27.40 26.92
CA PHE A 894 13.33 -28.46 26.94
C PHE A 894 12.00 -28.07 27.61
N GLU A 895 11.90 -26.90 28.25
CA GLU A 895 10.70 -26.55 29.05
C GLU A 895 9.62 -25.75 28.31
N MET A 896 9.78 -25.45 27.02
CA MET A 896 8.75 -24.77 26.23
C MET A 896 8.29 -25.61 25.05
N GLY A 897 7.12 -26.24 25.20
CA GLY A 897 6.35 -26.71 24.07
C GLY A 897 5.43 -27.89 24.34
N THR A 898 4.33 -27.69 25.09
CA THR A 898 3.12 -28.49 24.87
C THR A 898 1.87 -27.62 25.01
N ARG A 899 1.17 -27.41 23.89
CA ARG A 899 -0.29 -27.18 23.89
C ARG A 899 -0.88 -28.00 22.77
N THR A 900 -1.56 -29.07 23.16
CA THR A 900 -2.34 -29.98 22.33
C THR A 900 -3.64 -29.31 21.90
N ARG A 901 -4.11 -29.62 20.69
CA ARG A 901 -5.46 -29.30 20.21
C ARG A 901 -6.06 -30.57 19.59
N GLU A 902 -6.96 -31.21 20.33
CA GLU A 902 -7.99 -32.15 19.85
C GLU A 902 -9.23 -31.29 19.47
N GLU A 903 -10.08 -31.56 18.49
CA GLU A 903 -10.40 -32.80 17.80
C GLU A 903 -11.14 -32.53 16.46
N ASP A 904 -11.28 -33.61 15.68
CA ASP A 904 -12.15 -33.89 14.53
C ASP A 904 -11.68 -33.58 13.09
N GLY A 905 -10.98 -34.57 12.53
CA GLY A 905 -11.45 -35.17 11.27
C GLY A 905 -10.45 -35.41 10.13
N GLU A 906 -9.30 -36.05 10.39
CA GLU A 906 -8.53 -36.97 9.51
C GLU A 906 -7.03 -36.95 9.88
N THR A 907 -6.53 -38.09 10.32
CA THR A 907 -5.13 -38.28 10.73
C THR A 907 -4.24 -38.56 9.52
N ASP A 908 -3.37 -37.60 9.19
CA ASP A 908 -2.08 -37.85 8.55
C ASP A 908 -0.97 -37.27 9.44
N ASN A 909 -0.13 -38.16 9.97
CA ASN A 909 1.03 -37.82 10.78
C ASN A 909 2.12 -37.16 9.90
N LEU A 910 2.20 -35.83 9.93
CA LEU A 910 3.38 -35.08 9.47
C LEU A 910 4.12 -34.45 10.66
N LEU A 911 5.01 -35.25 11.25
CA LEU A 911 6.25 -34.72 11.81
C LEU A 911 7.04 -34.10 10.65
N LEU A 912 6.94 -32.79 10.45
CA LEU A 912 7.75 -32.08 9.47
C LEU A 912 8.89 -31.29 10.13
N PRO A 913 10.14 -31.75 9.95
CA PRO A 913 11.34 -30.96 10.19
C PRO A 913 11.51 -30.00 9.01
N PHE A 914 11.59 -28.68 9.25
CA PHE A 914 11.98 -27.74 8.20
C PHE A 914 13.41 -27.23 8.41
N LEU A 915 14.34 -28.11 8.07
CA LEU A 915 15.52 -27.75 7.28
C LEU A 915 15.37 -28.44 5.93
N THR A 916 15.08 -27.66 4.88
CA THR A 916 15.36 -27.89 3.44
C THR A 916 14.60 -26.79 2.69
N THR A 917 15.08 -26.10 1.66
CA THR A 917 16.27 -26.15 0.81
C THR A 917 16.23 -24.84 0.03
N GLY A 918 17.31 -24.06 0.03
CA GLY A 918 17.38 -22.82 -0.76
C GLY A 918 18.70 -22.12 -0.51
N SER A 919 19.73 -22.54 -1.27
CA SER A 919 21.00 -21.84 -1.51
C SER A 919 21.53 -20.98 -0.35
N ILE A 920 22.38 -21.59 0.47
CA ILE A 920 23.41 -20.84 1.19
C ILE A 920 24.27 -20.15 0.11
N ASN A 921 24.18 -18.84 0.04
CA ASN A 921 25.20 -18.03 -0.62
C ASN A 921 26.47 -18.13 0.25
N PRO A 922 27.62 -18.61 -0.28
CA PRO A 922 28.86 -18.76 0.50
C PRO A 922 29.51 -17.44 0.94
N ASP A 923 28.99 -16.28 0.53
CA ASP A 923 29.69 -14.99 0.65
C ASP A 923 29.39 -14.16 1.92
N PHE A 924 28.74 -14.70 2.95
CA PHE A 924 28.61 -13.99 4.24
C PHE A 924 29.14 -14.81 5.42
N LEU A 925 30.41 -15.21 5.29
CA LEU A 925 31.30 -15.44 6.42
C LEU A 925 31.91 -14.10 6.85
N VAL A 926 31.56 -13.66 8.06
CA VAL A 926 32.39 -12.87 8.98
C VAL A 926 33.47 -11.99 8.32
N SER A 927 33.09 -10.76 7.98
CA SER A 927 34.04 -9.64 8.00
C SER A 927 34.00 -9.00 9.39
N THR A 928 34.88 -9.47 10.27
CA THR A 928 35.47 -8.59 11.26
C THR A 928 36.43 -7.66 10.54
N GLN A 929 35.95 -6.56 9.97
CA GLN A 929 36.76 -5.37 9.72
C GLN A 929 35.88 -4.16 9.43
N GLN A 930 36.12 -3.09 10.22
CA GLN A 930 35.65 -1.72 10.05
C GLN A 930 34.18 -1.42 10.38
N CYS A 931 33.85 -1.51 11.68
CA CYS A 931 33.19 -0.37 12.32
C CYS A 931 34.30 0.53 12.90
N HIS A 932 34.51 1.70 12.28
CA HIS A 932 34.99 2.85 13.04
C HIS A 932 33.93 3.28 14.03
#